data_AF-A0A2R9AIT0-F1
#
_entry.id   AF-A0A2R9AIT0-F1
#
_cell.length_a   1.000
_cell.length_b   1.000
_cell.length_c   1.000
_cell.angle_alpha   90.00
_cell.angle_beta   90.00
_cell.angle_gamma   90.00
#
_symmetry.space_group_name_H-M   'P 1'
#
loop_
_entity.id
_entity.type
_entity.pdbx_description
1 polymer ?
#
loop_
_entity_poly.entity_id
_entity_poly.type
_entity_poly.pdbx_seq_one_letter_code
_entity_poly.pdbx_strand_id
1 'polypeptide(L)'
;CFPWGGSCGGSREDSGLIKFSSCVGTKGTQYETNSMDFKPQKGKKIVALDPSPPPKDTLLPWPQHQNANGLRRRKRDWVIPPINVPENSRGPFPQQLVRIRSDKDNDIPIRYSITGVGADQPPMEVFSIDSMSGRMYVTRPMDREEHASYHLRAHAVDMNGNKVENPIDLYIYVIDMNDNRPEFINQVYNGSVDEGSKPGTYVMTVTANDADDSTTANGMVRYRIVTQTPQSPSQNMFTINSETGDIVTVAAGLDREKVQQYTVIVQATDMEGNLNYGLSNTATAIITVTDVNDNPPEFTASTFAGEVPENRVETVVANLTVMDRDQPHSPNWNAVYRIISGDPSGHFSVRTDPVTNEGMVTVVKAVDYELNRAFMLTVMVSNQAPLASGIQMSFQSTAGVTISVMDINEAPYFPSNHKLIRLEEGVPPGTVLTTFSAVDPDRFMQQAVRYSKLSDPASWLHINATNGQITTAAVLDRESLYTKNNVYEATFLAADNGIPPASGTGTLQIYLIDINDNAPELLPKEAQICEKPNLNAINITAADADVDPNIGPYVFELPFVPAAVRKNWTITRLNGDYAQLSLRILYLEAGMYDVPIIVTDSGNPPLSNTSIIKVKVCPCDDNGDCTTIGAVAAAGLGTGAIVAILICILILLTTVLLFVMWMKRREKERHTKQLLIDPEDDVRDNILKYDEEGGGEEDQDYDLSQLQQPEAMGHVPSKAPGVRRVDERPVGAEPQYPIRPMVPHPGDIGDFINEGLRAADNDPTAPPYDSLLVFDYEGSGSTAGSVSSLNSSSSGDQDYDYLNDWGPRFKKLADMYGGGEED
;
A
#
# COMPACT_ATOMS: atom_id res chain seq x y z
N CYS A 1 20.62 8.02 -26.52
CA CYS A 1 21.59 8.58 -25.54
C CYS A 1 22.36 7.42 -24.89
N PHE A 2 23.61 7.52 -24.43
CA PHE A 2 24.39 8.69 -23.97
C PHE A 2 25.84 8.68 -24.56
N PRO A 3 26.76 9.64 -24.27
CA PRO A 3 27.42 10.34 -25.38
C PRO A 3 28.96 10.25 -25.39
N TRP A 4 29.55 10.18 -26.59
CA TRP A 4 30.92 10.64 -26.83
C TRP A 4 30.97 11.43 -28.15
N GLY A 5 31.32 12.71 -28.04
CA GLY A 5 31.44 13.60 -29.19
C GLY A 5 32.78 13.43 -29.90
N GLY A 6 32.77 13.36 -31.23
CA GLY A 6 33.96 13.33 -32.08
C GLY A 6 33.75 14.18 -33.33
N SER A 7 34.23 15.42 -33.31
CA SER A 7 34.16 16.31 -34.47
C SER A 7 35.34 16.03 -35.41
N CYS A 8 35.04 15.58 -36.62
CA CYS A 8 36.02 15.38 -37.69
C CYS A 8 35.59 16.15 -38.95
N GLY A 9 35.93 17.44 -39.01
CA GLY A 9 35.85 18.21 -40.24
C GLY A 9 36.97 17.79 -41.21
N GLY A 10 36.63 17.53 -42.47
CA GLY A 10 37.58 17.20 -43.53
C GLY A 10 37.03 17.62 -44.89
N SER A 11 37.78 18.45 -45.62
CA SER A 11 37.38 19.00 -46.92
C SER A 11 37.56 18.00 -48.06
N ARG A 12 36.85 18.26 -49.16
CA ARG A 12 36.87 17.47 -50.39
C ARG A 12 37.90 18.04 -51.36
N GLU A 13 38.93 17.27 -51.68
CA GLU A 13 39.82 17.54 -52.81
C GLU A 13 40.31 16.23 -53.45
N ASP A 14 41.02 16.32 -54.58
CA ASP A 14 41.18 15.24 -55.55
C ASP A 14 42.28 14.19 -55.24
N SER A 15 42.21 13.08 -55.98
CA SER A 15 43.09 11.90 -55.95
C SER A 15 42.98 11.02 -54.70
N GLY A 16 42.35 9.85 -54.86
CA GLY A 16 42.09 8.94 -53.73
C GLY A 16 43.28 8.06 -53.36
N LEU A 17 44.00 8.41 -52.29
CA LEU A 17 44.89 7.49 -51.55
C LEU A 17 45.28 8.04 -50.17
N ILE A 18 44.61 7.60 -49.09
CA ILE A 18 45.02 7.84 -47.70
C ILE A 18 44.96 6.51 -46.92
N LYS A 19 45.94 6.30 -46.03
CA LYS A 19 46.07 5.10 -45.19
C LYS A 19 45.17 5.19 -43.95
N PHE A 20 44.65 4.05 -43.51
CA PHE A 20 44.23 3.89 -42.11
C PHE A 20 45.40 3.37 -41.27
N SER A 21 45.65 4.01 -40.13
CA SER A 21 46.44 3.47 -39.01
C SER A 21 45.52 2.81 -37.99
N SER A 22 45.99 1.77 -37.31
CA SER A 22 45.20 1.02 -36.34
C SER A 22 45.04 1.75 -35.00
N CYS A 23 43.92 1.48 -34.32
CA CYS A 23 43.78 1.62 -32.88
C CYS A 23 43.20 0.30 -32.33
N VAL A 24 43.72 -0.17 -31.19
CA VAL A 24 43.30 -1.42 -30.55
C VAL A 24 42.48 -1.09 -29.31
N GLY A 25 41.26 -1.63 -29.22
CA GLY A 25 40.40 -1.56 -28.03
C GLY A 25 40.32 -2.92 -27.33
N THR A 26 40.27 -2.94 -26.00
CA THR A 26 40.49 -4.15 -25.20
C THR A 26 39.23 -4.74 -24.58
N LYS A 27 39.01 -6.03 -24.86
CA LYS A 27 38.41 -7.14 -24.07
C LYS A 27 37.55 -7.99 -24.99
N GLY A 28 37.92 -9.27 -25.14
CA GLY A 28 37.35 -10.14 -26.16
C GLY A 28 36.53 -11.29 -25.60
N THR A 29 35.40 -11.55 -26.26
CA THR A 29 34.77 -12.86 -26.42
C THR A 29 34.16 -12.89 -27.83
N GLN A 30 34.24 -14.03 -28.52
CA GLN A 30 33.82 -14.14 -29.92
C GLN A 30 32.40 -14.68 -30.05
N TYR A 31 31.64 -14.13 -31.01
CA TYR A 31 30.56 -14.84 -31.70
C TYR A 31 30.64 -14.51 -33.19
N GLU A 32 30.47 -15.51 -34.04
CA GLU A 32 30.54 -15.37 -35.50
C GLU A 32 29.16 -15.06 -36.10
N THR A 33 29.10 -14.12 -37.03
CA THR A 33 28.02 -14.01 -38.01
C THR A 33 28.62 -13.78 -39.40
N ASN A 34 28.31 -14.67 -40.34
CA ASN A 34 28.76 -14.55 -41.73
C ASN A 34 27.74 -13.77 -42.55
N SER A 35 28.18 -12.66 -43.13
CA SER A 35 27.52 -12.01 -44.28
C SER A 35 28.60 -11.44 -45.19
N MET A 36 28.51 -11.69 -46.50
CA MET A 36 29.42 -11.12 -47.50
C MET A 36 28.63 -10.32 -48.53
N ASP A 37 28.91 -9.02 -48.56
CA ASP A 37 28.35 -8.06 -49.49
C ASP A 37 28.86 -8.25 -50.93
N PHE A 38 27.98 -7.96 -51.90
CA PHE A 38 28.33 -7.88 -53.32
C PHE A 38 28.76 -6.45 -53.68
N LYS A 39 29.94 -6.23 -54.27
CA LYS A 39 30.24 -4.99 -55.01
C LYS A 39 30.99 -5.20 -56.34
N PRO A 40 30.82 -4.29 -57.32
CA PRO A 40 31.02 -4.60 -58.74
C PRO A 40 32.32 -4.01 -59.33
N GLN A 41 32.59 -4.34 -60.60
CA GLN A 41 33.47 -3.55 -61.47
C GLN A 41 32.78 -3.14 -62.78
N LYS A 42 33.22 -2.01 -63.35
CA LYS A 42 32.89 -1.54 -64.70
C LYS A 42 34.18 -1.19 -65.45
N GLY A 43 34.35 -1.73 -66.66
CA GLY A 43 35.41 -1.37 -67.58
C GLY A 43 34.90 -1.40 -69.03
N LYS A 44 35.04 -0.31 -69.78
CA LYS A 44 34.57 -0.18 -71.17
C LYS A 44 35.71 -0.39 -72.17
N LYS A 45 35.44 -1.05 -73.31
CA LYS A 45 35.37 -0.39 -74.64
C LYS A 45 34.89 -1.35 -75.75
N ILE A 46 34.72 -0.80 -76.96
CA ILE A 46 33.91 -1.32 -78.07
C ILE A 46 34.79 -1.67 -79.27
N VAL A 47 34.49 -2.79 -79.95
CA VAL A 47 34.77 -3.06 -81.38
C VAL A 47 33.54 -3.77 -81.97
N ALA A 48 33.28 -3.61 -83.27
CA ALA A 48 32.07 -4.09 -83.96
C ALA A 48 32.19 -5.54 -84.52
N LEU A 49 31.05 -6.09 -84.96
CA LEU A 49 30.90 -7.44 -85.52
C LEU A 49 31.21 -7.51 -87.02
N ASP A 50 31.69 -8.68 -87.49
CA ASP A 50 30.98 -9.51 -88.51
C ASP A 50 31.49 -11.00 -88.39
N PRO A 51 31.07 -12.03 -89.18
CA PRO A 51 30.53 -13.24 -88.54
C PRO A 51 31.15 -14.60 -88.96
N SER A 52 30.55 -15.70 -88.42
CA SER A 52 30.79 -17.14 -88.67
C SER A 52 32.01 -17.78 -87.96
N PRO A 53 32.10 -19.14 -87.86
CA PRO A 53 31.08 -20.20 -87.80
C PRO A 53 31.17 -21.02 -86.48
N PRO A 54 30.25 -21.98 -86.17
CA PRO A 54 30.32 -22.76 -84.92
C PRO A 54 31.52 -23.75 -84.88
N PRO A 55 32.14 -23.96 -83.70
CA PRO A 55 33.23 -24.91 -83.50
C PRO A 55 32.75 -26.38 -83.42
N LYS A 56 33.70 -27.31 -83.51
CA LYS A 56 33.48 -28.75 -83.73
C LYS A 56 33.48 -29.59 -82.46
N ASP A 57 32.98 -30.82 -82.59
CA ASP A 57 33.07 -31.90 -81.61
C ASP A 57 34.49 -32.09 -81.06
N THR A 58 34.58 -32.40 -79.76
CA THR A 58 35.81 -32.87 -79.12
C THR A 58 35.52 -34.19 -78.43
N LEU A 59 36.19 -35.25 -78.87
CA LEU A 59 35.94 -36.63 -78.43
C LEU A 59 36.56 -36.92 -77.06
N LEU A 60 35.83 -37.63 -76.20
CA LEU A 60 36.36 -38.28 -75.00
C LEU A 60 36.40 -39.81 -75.20
N PRO A 61 37.48 -40.50 -74.77
CA PRO A 61 37.72 -41.91 -75.12
C PRO A 61 36.92 -42.88 -74.23
N TRP A 62 36.44 -43.96 -74.85
CA TRP A 62 35.80 -45.10 -74.15
C TRP A 62 36.83 -46.21 -73.89
N PRO A 63 36.80 -46.88 -72.72
CA PRO A 63 37.62 -48.06 -72.47
C PRO A 63 37.23 -49.23 -73.39
N GLN A 64 38.21 -49.84 -74.06
CA GLN A 64 37.97 -51.07 -74.82
C GLN A 64 37.89 -52.27 -73.87
N HIS A 65 36.70 -52.87 -73.75
CA HIS A 65 36.58 -54.27 -73.35
C HIS A 65 36.24 -55.11 -74.58
N GLN A 66 37.20 -55.92 -75.04
CA GLN A 66 36.91 -56.96 -76.01
C GLN A 66 36.03 -58.02 -75.36
N ASN A 67 34.89 -58.33 -75.97
CA ASN A 67 34.19 -59.57 -75.70
C ASN A 67 33.48 -60.04 -76.97
N ALA A 68 33.94 -61.14 -77.55
CA ALA A 68 33.52 -61.59 -78.87
C ALA A 68 32.21 -62.39 -78.78
N ASN A 69 31.07 -61.71 -78.97
CA ASN A 69 29.79 -62.35 -79.24
C ASN A 69 28.97 -61.52 -80.24
N GLY A 70 28.30 -62.19 -81.18
CA GLY A 70 27.66 -61.54 -82.33
C GLY A 70 26.49 -60.63 -81.93
N LEU A 71 26.43 -59.44 -82.53
CA LEU A 71 25.36 -58.45 -82.33
C LEU A 71 24.01 -58.97 -82.84
N ARG A 72 23.26 -59.70 -82.00
CA ARG A 72 21.84 -59.96 -82.24
C ARG A 72 21.06 -58.65 -82.12
N ARG A 73 20.44 -58.23 -83.23
CA ARG A 73 19.58 -57.04 -83.31
C ARG A 73 18.33 -57.23 -82.44
N ARG A 74 18.39 -56.81 -81.17
CA ARG A 74 17.24 -56.85 -80.26
C ARG A 74 16.19 -55.82 -80.72
N LYS A 75 14.97 -56.29 -81.01
CA LYS A 75 13.82 -55.42 -81.29
C LYS A 75 13.60 -54.53 -80.05
N ARG A 76 13.37 -53.23 -80.24
CA ARG A 76 12.78 -52.40 -79.19
C ARG A 76 11.28 -52.66 -79.21
N ASP A 77 10.72 -52.99 -78.07
CA ASP A 77 9.28 -53.13 -77.92
C ASP A 77 8.65 -51.73 -77.93
N TRP A 78 7.54 -51.57 -78.65
CA TRP A 78 6.85 -50.29 -78.75
C TRP A 78 5.89 -50.14 -77.56
N VAL A 79 6.09 -49.08 -76.78
CA VAL A 79 5.14 -48.70 -75.72
C VAL A 79 3.92 -48.06 -76.38
N ILE A 80 2.72 -48.40 -75.91
CA ILE A 80 1.48 -47.75 -76.36
C ILE A 80 1.50 -46.30 -75.83
N PRO A 81 1.27 -45.27 -76.68
CA PRO A 81 1.18 -43.90 -76.22
C PRO A 81 0.08 -43.74 -75.15
N PRO A 82 0.28 -42.88 -74.14
CA PRO A 82 -0.73 -42.68 -73.10
C PRO A 82 -2.03 -42.15 -73.69
N ILE A 83 -3.14 -42.54 -73.06
CA ILE A 83 -4.50 -42.16 -73.47
C ILE A 83 -4.90 -40.97 -72.58
N ASN A 84 -5.00 -39.79 -73.16
CA ASN A 84 -5.41 -38.60 -72.41
C ASN A 84 -6.92 -38.38 -72.61
N VAL A 85 -7.69 -38.29 -71.51
CA VAL A 85 -9.15 -38.21 -71.52
C VAL A 85 -9.59 -37.00 -70.68
N PRO A 86 -10.30 -36.00 -71.23
CA PRO A 86 -10.79 -34.90 -70.41
C PRO A 86 -11.84 -35.39 -69.43
N GLU A 87 -11.77 -34.88 -68.21
CA GLU A 87 -12.81 -35.09 -67.20
C GLU A 87 -14.12 -34.39 -67.56
N ASN A 88 -15.16 -34.65 -66.74
CA ASN A 88 -16.47 -34.03 -66.91
C ASN A 88 -17.09 -34.18 -68.32
N SER A 89 -16.62 -35.18 -69.09
CA SER A 89 -17.10 -35.50 -70.44
C SER A 89 -18.61 -35.73 -70.43
N ARG A 90 -19.32 -35.01 -71.31
CA ARG A 90 -20.80 -35.04 -71.40
C ARG A 90 -21.34 -36.24 -72.19
N GLY A 91 -20.48 -37.19 -72.55
CA GLY A 91 -20.85 -38.40 -73.28
C GLY A 91 -21.23 -38.16 -74.75
N PRO A 92 -22.02 -39.06 -75.38
CA PRO A 92 -22.69 -40.21 -74.78
C PRO A 92 -21.73 -41.33 -74.36
N PHE A 93 -22.08 -42.02 -73.27
CA PHE A 93 -21.37 -43.20 -72.78
C PHE A 93 -22.08 -44.50 -73.24
N PRO A 94 -21.35 -45.62 -73.44
CA PRO A 94 -19.89 -45.77 -73.30
C PRO A 94 -19.11 -45.11 -74.46
N GLN A 95 -18.16 -44.24 -74.12
CA GLN A 95 -17.39 -43.45 -75.09
C GLN A 95 -16.13 -44.23 -75.49
N GLN A 96 -15.95 -44.48 -76.79
CA GLN A 96 -14.80 -45.26 -77.29
C GLN A 96 -13.51 -44.44 -77.20
N LEU A 97 -12.49 -44.97 -76.50
CA LEU A 97 -11.17 -44.35 -76.35
C LEU A 97 -10.22 -44.78 -77.47
N VAL A 98 -9.87 -46.06 -77.50
CA VAL A 98 -8.88 -46.64 -78.42
C VAL A 98 -9.32 -48.03 -78.90
N ARG A 99 -8.59 -48.59 -79.86
CA ARG A 99 -8.71 -50.00 -80.25
C ARG A 99 -7.35 -50.69 -80.18
N ILE A 100 -7.24 -51.66 -79.30
CA ILE A 100 -6.05 -52.51 -79.13
C ILE A 100 -6.23 -53.75 -80.01
N ARG A 101 -5.16 -54.21 -80.67
CA ARG A 101 -5.15 -55.46 -81.43
C ARG A 101 -3.75 -56.07 -81.48
N SER A 102 -3.68 -57.41 -81.51
CA SER A 102 -2.48 -58.15 -81.93
C SER A 102 -2.40 -58.17 -83.46
N ASP A 103 -1.21 -58.31 -84.03
CA ASP A 103 -1.02 -58.54 -85.47
C ASP A 103 -1.46 -59.95 -85.90
N LYS A 104 -1.50 -60.91 -84.95
CA LYS A 104 -1.99 -62.28 -85.14
C LYS A 104 -3.53 -62.39 -85.21
N ASP A 105 -4.26 -61.29 -85.00
CA ASP A 105 -5.75 -61.25 -85.01
C ASP A 105 -6.37 -61.52 -86.40
N ASN A 106 -5.54 -61.57 -87.44
CA ASN A 106 -5.92 -61.88 -88.82
C ASN A 106 -5.85 -63.40 -89.11
N ASP A 107 -5.05 -64.14 -88.34
CA ASP A 107 -4.80 -65.58 -88.53
C ASP A 107 -5.55 -66.45 -87.49
N ILE A 108 -5.74 -65.93 -86.27
CA ILE A 108 -6.36 -66.64 -85.14
C ILE A 108 -7.41 -65.73 -84.48
N PRO A 109 -8.61 -66.23 -84.14
CA PRO A 109 -9.57 -65.47 -83.34
C PRO A 109 -9.02 -65.25 -81.92
N ILE A 110 -8.76 -63.99 -81.59
CA ILE A 110 -8.21 -63.54 -80.29
C ILE A 110 -9.32 -62.94 -79.44
N ARG A 111 -9.27 -63.21 -78.14
CA ARG A 111 -10.06 -62.53 -77.10
C ARG A 111 -9.20 -61.53 -76.34
N TYR A 112 -9.71 -60.33 -76.14
CA TYR A 112 -9.07 -59.24 -75.41
C TYR A 112 -9.68 -59.05 -74.01
N SER A 113 -8.86 -58.64 -73.04
CA SER A 113 -9.30 -58.22 -71.70
C SER A 113 -8.37 -57.14 -71.12
N ILE A 114 -8.84 -56.42 -70.10
CA ILE A 114 -8.06 -55.42 -69.34
C ILE A 114 -8.15 -55.73 -67.84
N THR A 115 -7.08 -55.41 -67.10
CA THR A 115 -6.96 -55.57 -65.63
C THR A 115 -6.21 -54.38 -65.04
N GLY A 116 -6.57 -53.94 -63.83
CA GLY A 116 -6.00 -52.82 -63.08
C GLY A 116 -7.08 -51.93 -62.47
N VAL A 117 -6.65 -50.84 -61.84
CA VAL A 117 -7.55 -49.81 -61.28
C VAL A 117 -8.40 -49.19 -62.39
N GLY A 118 -9.71 -49.06 -62.17
CA GLY A 118 -10.65 -48.66 -63.22
C GLY A 118 -11.29 -49.82 -63.99
N ALA A 119 -10.81 -51.06 -63.83
CA ALA A 119 -11.34 -52.24 -64.54
C ALA A 119 -11.81 -53.33 -63.57
N ASP A 120 -10.91 -54.22 -63.14
CA ASP A 120 -11.17 -55.32 -62.19
C ASP A 120 -10.77 -54.98 -60.75
N GLN A 121 -10.19 -53.80 -60.52
CA GLN A 121 -9.84 -53.26 -59.20
C GLN A 121 -10.55 -51.91 -58.98
N PRO A 122 -10.88 -51.53 -57.72
CA PRO A 122 -11.54 -50.26 -57.42
C PRO A 122 -10.78 -49.03 -57.97
N PRO A 123 -11.51 -48.01 -58.47
CA PRO A 123 -12.95 -48.01 -58.76
C PRO A 123 -13.24 -48.97 -59.93
N MET A 124 -14.23 -49.85 -59.77
CA MET A 124 -14.55 -50.88 -60.78
C MET A 124 -15.38 -50.30 -61.92
N GLU A 125 -15.38 -50.99 -63.06
CA GLU A 125 -16.23 -50.73 -64.24
C GLU A 125 -16.07 -49.36 -64.94
N VAL A 126 -15.09 -48.51 -64.55
CA VAL A 126 -14.80 -47.21 -65.20
C VAL A 126 -14.39 -47.41 -66.68
N PHE A 127 -13.64 -48.47 -66.95
CA PHE A 127 -13.22 -48.87 -68.28
C PHE A 127 -13.75 -50.27 -68.64
N SER A 128 -14.11 -50.42 -69.91
CA SER A 128 -14.51 -51.70 -70.50
C SER A 128 -13.77 -51.93 -71.82
N ILE A 129 -13.61 -53.21 -72.21
CA ILE A 129 -13.08 -53.59 -73.52
C ILE A 129 -14.00 -54.61 -74.17
N ASP A 130 -14.38 -54.39 -75.42
CA ASP A 130 -15.04 -55.39 -76.24
C ASP A 130 -14.05 -56.53 -76.51
N SER A 131 -14.32 -57.68 -75.87
CA SER A 131 -13.43 -58.84 -75.92
C SER A 131 -13.23 -59.42 -77.32
N MET A 132 -14.07 -59.09 -78.31
CA MET A 132 -13.95 -59.55 -79.70
C MET A 132 -13.30 -58.52 -80.62
N SER A 133 -13.70 -57.23 -80.52
CA SER A 133 -13.14 -56.20 -81.41
C SER A 133 -11.88 -55.51 -80.88
N GLY A 134 -11.58 -55.63 -79.58
CA GLY A 134 -10.47 -54.94 -78.91
C GLY A 134 -10.69 -53.43 -78.72
N ARG A 135 -11.92 -52.93 -78.96
CA ARG A 135 -12.30 -51.53 -78.69
C ARG A 135 -12.46 -51.32 -77.19
N MET A 136 -11.78 -50.30 -76.67
CA MET A 136 -11.83 -49.89 -75.27
C MET A 136 -12.73 -48.66 -75.13
N TYR A 137 -13.53 -48.63 -74.06
CA TYR A 137 -14.48 -47.56 -73.78
C TYR A 137 -14.39 -47.12 -72.33
N VAL A 138 -14.62 -45.84 -72.07
CA VAL A 138 -14.97 -45.32 -70.75
C VAL A 138 -16.50 -45.36 -70.57
N THR A 139 -16.97 -45.72 -69.37
CA THR A 139 -18.39 -46.00 -69.07
C THR A 139 -19.14 -44.86 -68.40
N ARG A 140 -18.41 -43.96 -67.70
CA ARG A 140 -18.93 -42.85 -66.90
C ARG A 140 -18.04 -41.60 -67.06
N PRO A 141 -18.49 -40.38 -66.69
CA PRO A 141 -17.59 -39.24 -66.56
C PRO A 141 -16.41 -39.55 -65.63
N MET A 142 -15.29 -38.88 -65.89
CA MET A 142 -14.12 -38.87 -65.02
C MET A 142 -14.07 -37.58 -64.22
N ASP A 143 -13.28 -37.65 -63.16
CA ASP A 143 -13.02 -36.66 -62.12
C ASP A 143 -11.53 -36.86 -61.78
N ARG A 144 -10.72 -35.82 -61.93
CA ARG A 144 -9.26 -35.84 -61.79
C ARG A 144 -8.83 -35.65 -60.34
N GLU A 145 -9.65 -34.98 -59.52
CA GLU A 145 -9.45 -34.82 -58.07
C GLU A 145 -9.65 -36.16 -57.34
N GLU A 146 -10.61 -36.98 -57.79
CA GLU A 146 -10.75 -38.38 -57.39
C GLU A 146 -9.51 -39.17 -57.90
N HIS A 147 -9.26 -39.16 -59.22
CA HIS A 147 -8.25 -40.03 -59.85
C HIS A 147 -7.60 -39.47 -61.14
N ALA A 148 -6.57 -38.63 -60.98
CA ALA A 148 -5.80 -38.03 -62.09
C ALA A 148 -5.17 -39.02 -63.10
N SER A 149 -4.94 -40.29 -62.72
CA SER A 149 -4.44 -41.29 -63.69
C SER A 149 -4.81 -42.74 -63.32
N TYR A 150 -4.92 -43.57 -64.35
CA TYR A 150 -5.19 -45.00 -64.23
C TYR A 150 -4.09 -45.81 -64.94
N HIS A 151 -3.57 -46.83 -64.25
CA HIS A 151 -2.65 -47.82 -64.83
C HIS A 151 -3.40 -49.14 -65.04
N LEU A 152 -3.64 -49.45 -66.30
CA LEU A 152 -4.27 -50.69 -66.75
C LEU A 152 -3.28 -51.58 -67.51
N ARG A 153 -3.64 -52.84 -67.69
CA ARG A 153 -2.88 -53.83 -68.44
C ARG A 153 -3.79 -54.62 -69.35
N ALA A 154 -3.53 -54.58 -70.65
CA ALA A 154 -4.28 -55.33 -71.65
C ALA A 154 -3.66 -56.72 -71.89
N HIS A 155 -4.52 -57.72 -72.11
CA HIS A 155 -4.15 -59.11 -72.40
C HIS A 155 -4.80 -59.54 -73.72
N ALA A 156 -4.12 -60.42 -74.45
CA ALA A 156 -4.62 -61.05 -75.68
C ALA A 156 -4.43 -62.57 -75.58
N VAL A 157 -5.53 -63.32 -75.64
CA VAL A 157 -5.56 -64.79 -75.55
C VAL A 157 -6.27 -65.42 -76.74
N ASP A 158 -5.98 -66.68 -77.08
CA ASP A 158 -6.74 -67.42 -78.09
C ASP A 158 -8.10 -67.89 -77.53
N MET A 159 -8.93 -68.47 -78.39
CA MET A 159 -10.22 -69.05 -77.97
C MET A 159 -10.10 -70.25 -77.02
N ASN A 160 -8.89 -70.77 -76.79
CA ASN A 160 -8.59 -71.86 -75.86
C ASN A 160 -8.02 -71.34 -74.51
N GLY A 161 -7.80 -70.03 -74.36
CA GLY A 161 -7.24 -69.39 -73.17
C GLY A 161 -5.72 -69.27 -73.13
N ASN A 162 -5.00 -69.66 -74.19
CA ASN A 162 -3.54 -69.52 -74.28
C ASN A 162 -3.17 -68.04 -74.53
N LYS A 163 -2.09 -67.55 -73.90
CA LYS A 163 -1.61 -66.18 -74.12
C LYS A 163 -0.98 -66.06 -75.52
N VAL A 164 -1.52 -65.16 -76.34
CA VAL A 164 -1.09 -64.92 -77.73
C VAL A 164 -0.08 -63.78 -77.84
N GLU A 165 -0.19 -62.81 -76.93
CA GLU A 165 0.84 -61.79 -76.66
C GLU A 165 1.22 -61.78 -75.17
N ASN A 166 2.36 -61.15 -74.88
CA ASN A 166 2.65 -60.70 -73.51
C ASN A 166 1.66 -59.57 -73.13
N PRO A 167 1.21 -59.48 -71.87
CA PRO A 167 0.41 -58.36 -71.41
C PRO A 167 1.14 -57.03 -71.59
N ILE A 168 0.41 -55.99 -71.99
CA ILE A 168 0.98 -54.66 -72.26
C ILE A 168 0.32 -53.61 -71.36
N ASP A 169 1.15 -52.72 -70.82
CA ASP A 169 0.71 -51.63 -69.93
C ASP A 169 0.08 -50.48 -70.72
N LEU A 170 -0.99 -49.93 -70.13
CA LEU A 170 -1.75 -48.78 -70.62
C LEU A 170 -1.74 -47.71 -69.52
N TYR A 171 -1.27 -46.52 -69.86
CA TYR A 171 -1.37 -45.35 -69.00
C TYR A 171 -2.49 -44.46 -69.52
N ILE A 172 -3.41 -44.09 -68.64
CA ILE A 172 -4.53 -43.21 -68.96
C ILE A 172 -4.43 -42.02 -68.02
N TYR A 173 -4.28 -40.82 -68.58
CA TYR A 173 -4.24 -39.57 -67.82
C TYR A 173 -5.58 -38.87 -67.99
N VAL A 174 -6.15 -38.45 -66.87
CA VAL A 174 -7.31 -37.55 -66.90
C VAL A 174 -6.76 -36.15 -67.19
N ILE A 175 -7.31 -35.45 -68.19
CA ILE A 175 -6.94 -34.07 -68.49
C ILE A 175 -7.80 -33.15 -67.64
N ASP A 176 -7.08 -32.34 -66.86
CA ASP A 176 -7.54 -31.24 -66.02
C ASP A 176 -8.47 -30.27 -66.75
N MET A 177 -9.62 -29.97 -66.13
CA MET A 177 -10.61 -29.00 -66.60
C MET A 177 -10.99 -28.04 -65.45
N ASN A 178 -11.18 -26.75 -65.76
CA ASN A 178 -11.50 -25.75 -64.73
C ASN A 178 -12.96 -25.85 -64.26
N ASP A 179 -13.29 -26.79 -63.36
CA ASP A 179 -14.60 -26.86 -62.71
C ASP A 179 -14.60 -26.72 -61.19
N ASN A 180 -13.45 -26.77 -60.53
CA ASN A 180 -13.29 -26.21 -59.19
C ASN A 180 -13.05 -24.69 -59.27
N ARG A 181 -13.04 -24.03 -58.10
CA ARG A 181 -12.78 -22.58 -57.98
C ARG A 181 -11.85 -22.36 -56.78
N PRO A 182 -11.15 -21.22 -56.70
CA PRO A 182 -10.26 -20.96 -55.57
C PRO A 182 -11.05 -20.87 -54.25
N GLU A 183 -10.60 -21.56 -53.21
CA GLU A 183 -11.20 -21.48 -51.87
C GLU A 183 -10.20 -20.88 -50.88
N PHE A 184 -10.60 -19.77 -50.24
CA PHE A 184 -9.78 -19.14 -49.19
C PHE A 184 -9.74 -20.00 -47.93
N ILE A 185 -8.55 -20.12 -47.32
CA ILE A 185 -8.34 -20.88 -46.07
C ILE A 185 -9.24 -20.34 -44.95
N ASN A 186 -9.43 -19.02 -44.89
CA ASN A 186 -10.37 -18.37 -43.98
C ASN A 186 -11.33 -17.45 -44.76
N GLN A 187 -12.58 -17.35 -44.33
CA GLN A 187 -13.52 -16.37 -44.88
C GLN A 187 -13.25 -14.93 -44.37
N VAL A 188 -12.59 -14.81 -43.22
CA VAL A 188 -12.17 -13.54 -42.60
C VAL A 188 -10.70 -13.64 -42.18
N TYR A 189 -9.89 -12.65 -42.56
CA TYR A 189 -8.50 -12.47 -42.12
C TYR A 189 -8.41 -11.20 -41.29
N ASN A 190 -7.74 -11.27 -40.13
CA ASN A 190 -7.51 -10.11 -39.27
C ASN A 190 -6.02 -9.75 -39.27
N GLY A 191 -5.70 -8.47 -39.27
CA GLY A 191 -4.33 -7.97 -39.16
C GLY A 191 -4.28 -6.49 -38.80
N SER A 192 -3.08 -5.95 -38.63
CA SER A 192 -2.88 -4.59 -38.15
C SER A 192 -1.73 -3.89 -38.87
N VAL A 193 -1.77 -2.55 -38.86
CA VAL A 193 -0.72 -1.69 -39.40
C VAL A 193 -0.65 -0.39 -38.59
N ASP A 194 0.55 0.00 -38.20
CA ASP A 194 0.77 1.22 -37.42
C ASP A 194 0.41 2.45 -38.26
N GLU A 195 -0.21 3.45 -37.65
CA GLU A 195 -0.45 4.73 -38.31
C GLU A 195 0.83 5.49 -38.65
N GLY A 196 0.72 6.48 -39.53
CA GLY A 196 1.90 7.12 -40.13
C GLY A 196 2.78 6.17 -40.98
N SER A 197 2.41 4.89 -41.11
CA SER A 197 3.13 3.90 -41.92
C SER A 197 3.41 4.40 -43.34
N LYS A 198 4.66 4.20 -43.78
CA LYS A 198 5.11 4.59 -45.11
C LYS A 198 4.47 3.68 -46.16
N PRO A 199 4.20 4.16 -47.38
CA PRO A 199 3.86 3.31 -48.52
C PRO A 199 4.90 2.20 -48.71
N GLY A 200 4.44 0.96 -48.88
CA GLY A 200 5.26 -0.25 -48.95
C GLY A 200 5.40 -1.03 -47.64
N THR A 201 4.78 -0.60 -46.54
CA THR A 201 4.68 -1.40 -45.31
C THR A 201 3.80 -2.63 -45.56
N TYR A 202 4.29 -3.81 -45.18
CA TYR A 202 3.52 -5.06 -45.17
C TYR A 202 2.49 -5.07 -44.03
N VAL A 203 1.29 -5.59 -44.31
CA VAL A 203 0.16 -5.62 -43.36
C VAL A 203 -0.23 -7.06 -43.00
N MET A 204 -0.50 -7.88 -44.01
CA MET A 204 -0.93 -9.27 -43.86
C MET A 204 -0.71 -10.03 -45.17
N THR A 205 -0.96 -11.34 -45.18
CA THR A 205 -1.05 -12.14 -46.38
C THR A 205 -2.34 -12.97 -46.34
N VAL A 206 -2.97 -13.17 -47.49
CA VAL A 206 -4.21 -13.95 -47.62
C VAL A 206 -4.03 -15.05 -48.67
N THR A 207 -4.64 -16.21 -48.45
CA THR A 207 -4.30 -17.41 -49.24
C THR A 207 -5.56 -18.18 -49.62
N ALA A 208 -5.72 -18.43 -50.91
CA ALA A 208 -6.67 -19.36 -51.47
C ALA A 208 -5.93 -20.52 -52.13
N ASN A 209 -6.57 -21.68 -52.11
CA ASN A 209 -6.09 -22.90 -52.76
C ASN A 209 -7.12 -23.32 -53.82
N ASP A 210 -6.66 -23.79 -54.97
CA ASP A 210 -7.51 -24.49 -55.94
C ASP A 210 -7.28 -26.00 -55.88
N ALA A 211 -8.28 -26.78 -56.31
CA ALA A 211 -8.16 -28.23 -56.41
C ALA A 211 -7.55 -28.65 -57.76
N ASP A 212 -7.77 -27.87 -58.81
CA ASP A 212 -7.30 -28.11 -60.18
C ASP A 212 -5.75 -28.16 -60.31
N ASP A 213 -5.20 -28.56 -61.46
CA ASP A 213 -3.75 -28.71 -61.64
C ASP A 213 -3.04 -27.35 -61.59
N SER A 214 -2.45 -27.07 -60.42
CA SER A 214 -1.56 -25.93 -60.13
C SER A 214 -0.37 -25.73 -61.09
N THR A 215 -0.04 -26.72 -61.94
CA THR A 215 0.96 -26.58 -63.00
C THR A 215 0.38 -26.05 -64.32
N THR A 216 -0.95 -25.96 -64.42
CA THR A 216 -1.71 -25.39 -65.54
C THR A 216 -2.38 -24.06 -65.14
N ALA A 217 -3.00 -23.37 -66.10
CA ALA A 217 -3.75 -22.15 -65.81
C ALA A 217 -4.93 -22.37 -64.83
N ASN A 218 -5.54 -23.56 -64.84
CA ASN A 218 -6.71 -23.88 -64.04
C ASN A 218 -6.40 -23.77 -62.53
N GLY A 219 -5.33 -24.40 -62.04
CA GLY A 219 -4.90 -24.23 -60.64
C GLY A 219 -4.12 -22.94 -60.33
N MET A 220 -3.91 -22.03 -61.29
CA MET A 220 -3.10 -20.82 -61.11
C MET A 220 -3.92 -19.60 -60.64
N VAL A 221 -4.15 -19.56 -59.33
CA VAL A 221 -4.83 -18.47 -58.63
C VAL A 221 -4.05 -17.15 -58.72
N ARG A 222 -4.78 -16.04 -58.95
CA ARG A 222 -4.32 -14.66 -58.76
C ARG A 222 -5.24 -13.89 -57.82
N TYR A 223 -4.65 -12.96 -57.05
CA TYR A 223 -5.35 -12.14 -56.07
C TYR A 223 -5.56 -10.69 -56.54
N ARG A 224 -6.67 -10.08 -56.13
CA ARG A 224 -6.89 -8.62 -56.20
C ARG A 224 -7.81 -8.10 -55.09
N ILE A 225 -7.70 -6.82 -54.77
CA ILE A 225 -8.70 -6.10 -53.96
C ILE A 225 -9.87 -5.70 -54.87
N VAL A 226 -11.10 -5.90 -54.39
CA VAL A 226 -12.35 -5.51 -55.09
C VAL A 226 -12.89 -4.19 -54.54
N THR A 227 -12.92 -4.07 -53.22
CA THR A 227 -13.39 -2.86 -52.51
C THR A 227 -12.62 -2.66 -51.21
N GLN A 228 -12.51 -1.40 -50.80
CA GLN A 228 -12.04 -0.97 -49.49
C GLN A 228 -13.11 -0.05 -48.88
N THR A 229 -13.46 -0.26 -47.61
CA THR A 229 -14.32 0.63 -46.83
C THR A 229 -13.65 0.96 -45.48
N PRO A 230 -13.54 2.24 -45.10
CA PRO A 230 -13.93 3.44 -45.85
C PRO A 230 -13.01 3.77 -47.04
N GLN A 231 -13.47 4.69 -47.90
CA GLN A 231 -12.72 5.22 -49.05
C GLN A 231 -11.91 6.50 -48.72
N SER A 232 -11.90 6.91 -47.45
CA SER A 232 -11.15 8.05 -46.93
C SER A 232 -9.95 7.56 -46.11
N PRO A 233 -8.77 8.20 -46.20
CA PRO A 233 -8.48 9.40 -46.99
C PRO A 233 -8.18 9.11 -48.47
N SER A 234 -7.88 7.86 -48.84
CA SER A 234 -7.71 7.42 -50.23
C SER A 234 -8.61 6.21 -50.53
N GLN A 235 -9.15 6.17 -51.75
CA GLN A 235 -9.91 5.02 -52.27
C GLN A 235 -9.06 3.74 -52.29
N ASN A 236 -7.74 3.88 -52.44
CA ASN A 236 -6.76 2.82 -52.35
C ASN A 236 -5.72 3.20 -51.27
N MET A 237 -5.89 2.71 -50.04
CA MET A 237 -4.87 2.74 -48.99
C MET A 237 -3.94 1.53 -49.09
N PHE A 238 -4.47 0.40 -49.56
CA PHE A 238 -3.77 -0.88 -49.69
C PHE A 238 -3.72 -1.36 -51.15
N THR A 239 -2.72 -2.18 -51.46
CA THR A 239 -2.70 -3.06 -52.64
C THR A 239 -2.39 -4.49 -52.20
N ILE A 240 -2.62 -5.45 -53.08
CA ILE A 240 -2.27 -6.87 -52.86
C ILE A 240 -1.34 -7.34 -53.98
N ASN A 241 -0.35 -8.17 -53.63
CA ASN A 241 0.46 -8.87 -54.62
C ASN A 241 -0.38 -9.97 -55.28
N SER A 242 -0.52 -9.91 -56.62
CA SER A 242 -1.33 -10.86 -57.38
C SER A 242 -0.88 -12.31 -57.28
N GLU A 243 0.38 -12.59 -56.89
CA GLU A 243 0.94 -13.95 -56.82
C GLU A 243 0.97 -14.49 -55.40
N THR A 244 1.48 -13.70 -54.44
CA THR A 244 1.68 -14.18 -53.06
C THR A 244 0.49 -13.93 -52.13
N GLY A 245 -0.42 -13.03 -52.49
CA GLY A 245 -1.52 -12.62 -51.61
C GLY A 245 -1.13 -11.60 -50.52
N ASP A 246 0.11 -11.10 -50.55
CA ASP A 246 0.60 -10.11 -49.57
C ASP A 246 -0.07 -8.75 -49.76
N ILE A 247 -0.72 -8.24 -48.70
CA ILE A 247 -1.33 -6.92 -48.63
C ILE A 247 -0.33 -5.93 -48.06
N VAL A 248 -0.10 -4.83 -48.79
CA VAL A 248 0.85 -3.75 -48.43
C VAL A 248 0.20 -2.38 -48.57
N THR A 249 0.68 -1.39 -47.81
CA THR A 249 0.24 0.01 -47.92
C THR A 249 0.71 0.64 -49.24
N VAL A 250 -0.08 1.54 -49.82
CA VAL A 250 0.28 2.31 -51.02
C VAL A 250 0.06 3.81 -50.91
N ALA A 251 -0.79 4.26 -49.98
CA ALA A 251 -0.99 5.67 -49.66
C ALA A 251 -0.54 5.99 -48.23
N ALA A 252 -0.08 7.22 -48.01
CA ALA A 252 0.12 7.76 -46.67
C ALA A 252 -1.20 8.32 -46.11
N GLY A 253 -1.26 8.54 -44.79
CA GLY A 253 -2.49 8.98 -44.10
C GLY A 253 -3.30 7.83 -43.48
N LEU A 254 -2.66 6.71 -43.12
CA LEU A 254 -3.17 5.88 -42.03
C LEU A 254 -3.07 6.71 -40.75
N ASP A 255 -4.18 6.81 -40.04
CA ASP A 255 -4.52 7.88 -39.09
C ASP A 255 -5.71 7.35 -38.27
N ARG A 256 -5.45 6.94 -37.03
CA ARG A 256 -6.33 6.14 -36.19
C ARG A 256 -7.49 6.98 -35.66
N GLU A 257 -7.23 8.24 -35.32
CA GLU A 257 -8.20 9.24 -34.85
C GLU A 257 -9.29 9.48 -35.89
N LYS A 258 -8.98 9.35 -37.19
CA LYS A 258 -9.95 9.45 -38.29
C LYS A 258 -10.52 8.10 -38.70
N VAL A 259 -9.68 7.06 -38.83
CA VAL A 259 -10.11 5.73 -39.30
C VAL A 259 -9.35 4.60 -38.58
N GLN A 260 -9.96 4.08 -37.51
CA GLN A 260 -9.41 2.99 -36.69
C GLN A 260 -9.37 1.63 -37.41
N GLN A 261 -10.17 1.42 -38.47
CA GLN A 261 -10.30 0.13 -39.14
C GLN A 261 -10.72 0.27 -40.60
N TYR A 262 -10.18 -0.60 -41.46
CA TYR A 262 -10.57 -0.78 -42.85
C TYR A 262 -11.02 -2.22 -43.10
N THR A 263 -12.14 -2.37 -43.80
CA THR A 263 -12.62 -3.64 -44.34
C THR A 263 -12.29 -3.70 -45.82
N VAL A 264 -11.56 -4.73 -46.23
CA VAL A 264 -11.07 -4.93 -47.60
C VAL A 264 -11.62 -6.25 -48.13
N ILE A 265 -12.35 -6.21 -49.25
CA ILE A 265 -12.80 -7.44 -49.92
C ILE A 265 -11.75 -7.85 -50.92
N VAL A 266 -11.16 -9.04 -50.71
CA VAL A 266 -10.18 -9.65 -51.62
C VAL A 266 -10.88 -10.71 -52.46
N GLN A 267 -10.55 -10.78 -53.75
CA GLN A 267 -10.99 -11.81 -54.67
C GLN A 267 -9.79 -12.64 -55.12
N ALA A 268 -9.95 -13.96 -55.04
CA ALA A 268 -9.10 -14.94 -55.71
C ALA A 268 -9.78 -15.34 -57.02
N THR A 269 -9.00 -15.56 -58.07
CA THR A 269 -9.50 -15.99 -59.40
C THR A 269 -8.45 -16.88 -60.04
N ASP A 270 -8.86 -18.04 -60.53
CA ASP A 270 -8.02 -18.96 -61.30
C ASP A 270 -7.63 -18.39 -62.69
N MET A 271 -7.08 -19.23 -63.58
CA MET A 271 -6.83 -18.87 -64.99
C MET A 271 -5.98 -17.62 -65.15
N GLU A 272 -4.92 -17.50 -64.33
CA GLU A 272 -4.05 -16.32 -64.19
C GLU A 272 -4.84 -15.02 -63.90
N GLY A 273 -6.00 -15.11 -63.25
CA GLY A 273 -6.88 -13.99 -62.91
C GLY A 273 -7.88 -13.58 -64.00
N ASN A 274 -8.12 -14.42 -65.01
CA ASN A 274 -8.88 -14.04 -66.21
C ASN A 274 -10.42 -14.10 -66.03
N LEU A 275 -11.01 -12.96 -65.69
CA LEU A 275 -12.45 -12.79 -65.41
C LEU A 275 -13.45 -13.20 -66.51
N ASN A 276 -13.02 -13.50 -67.73
CA ASN A 276 -13.94 -13.90 -68.81
C ASN A 276 -14.17 -15.42 -68.86
N TYR A 277 -13.27 -16.20 -68.25
CA TYR A 277 -13.25 -17.67 -68.33
C TYR A 277 -13.01 -18.34 -66.99
N GLY A 278 -12.33 -17.65 -66.07
CA GLY A 278 -11.96 -18.18 -64.77
C GLY A 278 -13.05 -18.05 -63.71
N LEU A 279 -13.06 -18.98 -62.76
CA LEU A 279 -13.92 -18.99 -61.60
C LEU A 279 -13.25 -18.21 -60.45
N SER A 280 -14.08 -17.68 -59.55
CA SER A 280 -13.59 -16.75 -58.53
C SER A 280 -14.39 -16.81 -57.24
N ASN A 281 -13.74 -16.40 -56.16
CA ASN A 281 -14.26 -16.45 -54.80
C ASN A 281 -13.73 -15.24 -54.01
N THR A 282 -14.35 -14.90 -52.89
CA THR A 282 -14.02 -13.69 -52.12
C THR A 282 -13.90 -13.95 -50.63
N ALA A 283 -12.93 -13.31 -49.98
CA ALA A 283 -12.77 -13.28 -48.53
C ALA A 283 -12.64 -11.83 -48.02
N THR A 284 -12.87 -11.64 -46.73
CA THR A 284 -12.79 -10.32 -46.08
C THR A 284 -11.49 -10.19 -45.30
N ALA A 285 -10.70 -9.16 -45.58
CA ALA A 285 -9.56 -8.75 -44.76
C ALA A 285 -9.97 -7.54 -43.89
N ILE A 286 -9.86 -7.69 -42.57
CA ILE A 286 -10.11 -6.63 -41.59
C ILE A 286 -8.73 -6.13 -41.11
N ILE A 287 -8.43 -4.88 -41.42
CA ILE A 287 -7.17 -4.21 -41.11
C ILE A 287 -7.44 -3.15 -40.04
N THR A 288 -6.98 -3.40 -38.82
CA THR A 288 -7.05 -2.42 -37.72
C THR A 288 -5.82 -1.52 -37.75
N VAL A 289 -6.00 -0.21 -37.59
CA VAL A 289 -4.89 0.74 -37.48
C VAL A 289 -4.39 0.74 -36.03
N THR A 290 -3.09 0.55 -35.81
CA THR A 290 -2.47 0.53 -34.49
C THR A 290 -1.92 1.89 -34.07
N ASP A 291 -2.11 2.19 -32.78
CA ASP A 291 -1.91 3.47 -32.09
C ASP A 291 -0.42 3.85 -31.97
N VAL A 292 -0.07 5.05 -32.44
CA VAL A 292 1.28 5.64 -32.33
C VAL A 292 1.18 7.05 -31.76
N ASN A 293 2.03 7.39 -30.79
CA ASN A 293 2.00 8.73 -30.16
C ASN A 293 2.28 9.86 -31.16
N ASP A 294 1.22 10.46 -31.69
CA ASP A 294 1.27 11.52 -32.70
C ASP A 294 0.52 12.80 -32.25
N ASN A 295 -0.38 12.71 -31.26
CA ASN A 295 -1.09 13.85 -30.66
C ASN A 295 -0.52 14.17 -29.27
N PRO A 296 0.39 15.16 -29.11
CA PRO A 296 0.88 15.53 -27.79
C PRO A 296 -0.25 16.08 -26.89
N PRO A 297 -0.19 15.84 -25.57
CA PRO A 297 -1.24 16.23 -24.65
C PRO A 297 -1.28 17.75 -24.50
N GLU A 298 -2.48 18.31 -24.59
CA GLU A 298 -2.73 19.75 -24.52
C GLU A 298 -3.56 20.08 -23.29
N PHE A 299 -3.12 21.02 -22.46
CA PHE A 299 -3.95 21.55 -21.38
C PHE A 299 -5.19 22.25 -21.96
N THR A 300 -6.35 22.04 -21.31
CA THR A 300 -7.61 22.69 -21.69
C THR A 300 -7.58 24.22 -21.51
N ALA A 301 -6.72 24.69 -20.61
CA ALA A 301 -6.49 26.09 -20.29
C ALA A 301 -4.98 26.38 -20.17
N SER A 302 -4.56 27.59 -20.56
CA SER A 302 -3.17 28.03 -20.41
C SER A 302 -2.78 28.40 -18.98
N THR A 303 -3.77 28.61 -18.11
CA THR A 303 -3.60 28.97 -16.70
C THR A 303 -4.64 28.28 -15.82
N PHE A 304 -4.18 27.61 -14.78
CA PHE A 304 -5.01 27.05 -13.71
C PHE A 304 -4.83 27.87 -12.43
N ALA A 305 -5.82 27.81 -11.55
CA ALA A 305 -5.79 28.41 -10.22
C ALA A 305 -6.16 27.36 -9.16
N GLY A 306 -5.61 27.50 -7.96
CA GLY A 306 -5.92 26.65 -6.81
C GLY A 306 -5.61 27.36 -5.51
N GLU A 307 -6.23 26.94 -4.42
CA GLU A 307 -6.07 27.56 -3.10
C GLU A 307 -5.59 26.51 -2.10
N VAL A 308 -4.58 26.85 -1.30
CA VAL A 308 -3.98 25.95 -0.32
C VAL A 308 -4.02 26.59 1.07
N PRO A 309 -4.62 25.95 2.09
CA PRO A 309 -4.48 26.41 3.46
C PRO A 309 -3.06 26.09 3.95
N GLU A 310 -2.42 27.03 4.63
CA GLU A 310 -1.05 26.82 5.10
C GLU A 310 -0.94 25.73 6.18
N ASN A 311 0.30 25.32 6.47
CA ASN A 311 0.63 24.16 7.33
C ASN A 311 0.00 22.82 6.92
N ARG A 312 -0.76 22.74 5.82
CA ARG A 312 -1.29 21.49 5.26
C ARG A 312 -0.26 20.77 4.39
N VAL A 313 -0.39 19.45 4.36
CA VAL A 313 0.31 18.51 3.49
C VAL A 313 -0.67 17.49 2.96
N GLU A 314 -0.30 16.83 1.86
CA GLU A 314 -1.06 15.79 1.14
C GLU A 314 -2.42 16.23 0.58
N THR A 315 -2.75 17.52 0.66
CA THR A 315 -3.93 18.12 0.04
C THR A 315 -3.74 18.30 -1.47
N VAL A 316 -4.81 18.04 -2.24
CA VAL A 316 -4.91 18.45 -3.66
C VAL A 316 -5.28 19.93 -3.72
N VAL A 317 -4.57 20.70 -4.54
CA VAL A 317 -4.69 22.17 -4.66
C VAL A 317 -5.37 22.58 -5.96
N ALA A 318 -5.08 21.86 -7.05
CA ALA A 318 -5.68 22.08 -8.37
C ALA A 318 -5.62 20.79 -9.20
N ASN A 319 -6.64 20.56 -10.02
CA ASN A 319 -6.62 19.53 -11.06
C ASN A 319 -6.27 20.17 -12.41
N LEU A 320 -5.23 19.66 -13.06
CA LEU A 320 -4.82 20.11 -14.39
C LEU A 320 -5.44 19.19 -15.44
N THR A 321 -6.45 19.68 -16.14
CA THR A 321 -7.16 18.92 -17.18
C THR A 321 -6.44 19.04 -18.52
N VAL A 322 -6.27 17.90 -19.19
CA VAL A 322 -5.66 17.79 -20.52
C VAL A 322 -6.61 17.12 -21.50
N MET A 323 -6.41 17.38 -22.78
CA MET A 323 -6.95 16.58 -23.87
C MET A 323 -5.79 15.97 -24.65
N ASP A 324 -5.92 14.67 -24.88
CA ASP A 324 -5.04 13.86 -25.72
C ASP A 324 -5.97 13.01 -26.60
N ARG A 325 -5.55 12.74 -27.85
CA ARG A 325 -6.39 12.11 -28.87
C ARG A 325 -6.01 10.68 -29.19
N ASP A 326 -4.82 10.24 -28.76
CA ASP A 326 -4.34 8.88 -28.93
C ASP A 326 -5.26 7.89 -28.17
N GLN A 327 -5.05 6.58 -28.29
CA GLN A 327 -5.93 5.57 -27.71
C GLN A 327 -6.05 5.69 -26.18
N PRO A 328 -7.26 5.93 -25.62
CA PRO A 328 -7.43 6.09 -24.18
C PRO A 328 -6.88 4.92 -23.36
N HIS A 329 -6.22 5.25 -22.25
CA HIS A 329 -5.46 4.35 -21.37
C HIS A 329 -4.25 3.64 -22.02
N SER A 330 -3.85 3.98 -23.25
CA SER A 330 -2.57 3.53 -23.82
C SER A 330 -1.39 4.33 -23.26
N PRO A 331 -0.15 3.80 -23.31
CA PRO A 331 1.04 4.57 -22.96
C PRO A 331 1.27 5.81 -23.84
N ASN A 332 0.64 5.86 -25.01
CA ASN A 332 0.64 7.06 -25.86
C ASN A 332 -0.25 8.12 -25.23
N TRP A 333 -1.48 7.78 -24.81
CA TRP A 333 -2.41 8.74 -24.18
C TRP A 333 -2.08 9.11 -22.71
N ASN A 334 -1.46 8.22 -21.94
CA ASN A 334 -1.19 8.41 -20.50
C ASN A 334 -0.26 9.61 -20.23
N ALA A 335 -0.76 10.62 -19.51
CA ALA A 335 -0.07 11.86 -19.20
C ALA A 335 0.95 11.73 -18.05
N VAL A 336 2.06 12.44 -18.17
CA VAL A 336 3.14 12.56 -17.18
C VAL A 336 3.46 14.04 -16.99
N TYR A 337 3.07 14.56 -15.83
CA TYR A 337 3.24 15.97 -15.47
C TYR A 337 4.58 16.24 -14.79
N ARG A 338 5.17 17.42 -15.03
CA ARG A 338 6.40 17.90 -14.38
C ARG A 338 6.34 19.40 -14.11
N ILE A 339 6.63 19.80 -12.88
CA ILE A 339 6.89 21.21 -12.55
C ILE A 339 8.27 21.57 -13.14
N ILE A 340 8.31 22.58 -14.02
CA ILE A 340 9.56 23.04 -14.67
C ILE A 340 10.09 24.33 -14.07
N SER A 341 9.25 25.12 -13.39
CA SER A 341 9.63 26.31 -12.63
C SER A 341 8.54 26.72 -11.62
N GLY A 342 8.89 27.64 -10.72
CA GLY A 342 7.96 28.28 -9.77
C GLY A 342 8.01 27.73 -8.34
N ASP A 343 8.53 26.51 -8.15
CA ASP A 343 8.83 25.94 -6.84
C ASP A 343 10.28 25.42 -6.79
N PRO A 344 11.23 26.21 -6.25
CA PRO A 344 12.63 25.79 -6.07
C PRO A 344 12.85 25.01 -4.76
N SER A 345 11.83 24.90 -3.90
CA SER A 345 11.94 24.43 -2.51
C SER A 345 11.23 23.10 -2.24
N GLY A 346 10.52 22.55 -3.23
CA GLY A 346 9.88 21.24 -3.20
C GLY A 346 8.64 21.18 -2.30
N HIS A 347 7.77 22.19 -2.38
CA HIS A 347 6.48 22.22 -1.70
C HIS A 347 5.39 21.44 -2.45
N PHE A 348 5.46 21.37 -3.78
CA PHE A 348 4.43 20.76 -4.62
C PHE A 348 4.92 19.55 -5.43
N SER A 349 4.03 18.60 -5.68
CA SER A 349 4.22 17.53 -6.67
C SER A 349 2.98 17.42 -7.55
N VAL A 350 3.10 16.91 -8.78
CA VAL A 350 1.93 16.62 -9.63
C VAL A 350 1.84 15.12 -9.86
N ARG A 351 0.68 14.53 -9.58
CA ARG A 351 0.40 13.10 -9.78
C ARG A 351 -0.70 12.95 -10.83
N THR A 352 -0.51 12.06 -11.80
CA THR A 352 -1.57 11.71 -12.76
C THR A 352 -2.60 10.80 -12.09
N ASP A 353 -3.88 11.12 -12.23
CA ASP A 353 -4.97 10.18 -11.98
C ASP A 353 -5.05 9.16 -13.14
N PRO A 354 -4.91 7.84 -12.89
CA PRO A 354 -4.94 6.82 -13.95
C PRO A 354 -6.31 6.62 -14.61
N VAL A 355 -7.40 7.17 -14.04
CA VAL A 355 -8.76 7.06 -14.59
C VAL A 355 -9.09 8.27 -15.46
N THR A 356 -8.89 9.49 -14.96
CA THR A 356 -9.24 10.73 -15.67
C THR A 356 -8.10 11.32 -16.51
N ASN A 357 -6.87 10.86 -16.32
CA ASN A 357 -5.63 11.43 -16.87
C ASN A 357 -5.28 12.84 -16.33
N GLU A 358 -6.04 13.38 -15.37
CA GLU A 358 -5.83 14.70 -14.80
C GLU A 358 -4.55 14.77 -13.94
N GLY A 359 -3.87 15.91 -13.98
CA GLY A 359 -2.72 16.20 -13.13
C GLY A 359 -3.15 16.80 -11.80
N MET A 360 -3.26 16.00 -10.74
CA MET A 360 -3.52 16.51 -9.39
C MET A 360 -2.25 17.16 -8.82
N VAL A 361 -2.28 18.49 -8.65
CA VAL A 361 -1.24 19.23 -7.94
C VAL A 361 -1.44 19.03 -6.45
N THR A 362 -0.46 18.45 -5.76
CA THR A 362 -0.51 18.10 -4.34
C THR A 362 0.58 18.77 -3.53
N VAL A 363 0.28 19.13 -2.29
CA VAL A 363 1.29 19.63 -1.34
C VAL A 363 2.06 18.45 -0.77
N VAL A 364 3.39 18.44 -0.91
CA VAL A 364 4.28 17.42 -0.32
C VAL A 364 5.08 17.93 0.87
N LYS A 365 5.10 19.26 1.08
CA LYS A 365 5.75 19.92 2.21
C LYS A 365 5.01 21.22 2.50
N ALA A 366 4.67 21.43 3.77
CA ALA A 366 3.90 22.58 4.25
C ALA A 366 4.37 23.91 3.65
N VAL A 367 3.41 24.73 3.26
CA VAL A 367 3.62 26.14 2.90
C VAL A 367 3.32 27.03 4.10
N ASP A 368 3.86 28.24 4.05
CA ASP A 368 3.93 29.27 5.11
C ASP A 368 3.57 30.59 4.41
N TYR A 369 2.52 31.26 4.89
CA TYR A 369 1.93 32.44 4.29
C TYR A 369 2.83 33.67 4.46
N GLU A 370 3.35 33.86 5.68
CA GLU A 370 4.33 34.88 6.10
C GLU A 370 5.54 34.98 5.15
N LEU A 371 6.01 33.84 4.64
CA LEU A 371 7.08 33.74 3.65
C LEU A 371 6.57 33.86 2.21
N ASN A 372 5.53 33.10 1.82
CA ASN A 372 5.11 32.99 0.40
C ASN A 372 3.59 32.88 0.22
N ARG A 373 2.87 34.00 0.38
CA ARG A 373 1.42 34.15 0.14
C ARG A 373 0.87 33.63 -1.20
N ALA A 374 1.71 33.45 -2.22
CA ALA A 374 1.32 32.81 -3.48
C ALA A 374 2.52 32.20 -4.23
N PHE A 375 2.27 31.10 -4.95
CA PHE A 375 3.21 30.46 -5.87
C PHE A 375 2.70 30.56 -7.31
N MET A 376 3.60 30.70 -8.28
CA MET A 376 3.28 30.68 -9.71
C MET A 376 4.10 29.59 -10.38
N LEU A 377 3.56 28.37 -10.39
CA LEU A 377 4.20 27.22 -11.01
C LEU A 377 4.09 27.31 -12.53
N THR A 378 5.04 26.69 -13.22
CA THR A 378 4.91 26.34 -14.63
C THR A 378 5.00 24.83 -14.74
N VAL A 379 3.96 24.21 -15.26
CA VAL A 379 3.84 22.75 -15.37
C VAL A 379 3.83 22.37 -16.84
N MET A 380 4.68 21.42 -17.19
CA MET A 380 4.72 20.78 -18.49
C MET A 380 4.05 19.41 -18.41
N VAL A 381 3.33 19.03 -19.46
CA VAL A 381 2.80 17.68 -19.65
C VAL A 381 3.47 17.02 -20.86
N SER A 382 3.66 15.71 -20.78
CA SER A 382 4.20 14.84 -21.83
C SER A 382 3.69 13.43 -21.59
N ASN A 383 3.60 12.59 -22.62
CA ASN A 383 3.09 11.23 -22.47
C ASN A 383 4.08 10.29 -21.76
N GLN A 384 3.60 9.10 -21.39
CA GLN A 384 4.42 8.00 -20.90
C GLN A 384 5.32 7.41 -22.02
N ALA A 385 4.80 7.30 -23.24
CA ALA A 385 5.55 6.94 -24.45
C ALA A 385 6.20 8.18 -25.11
N PRO A 386 7.34 8.05 -25.81
CA PRO A 386 7.92 9.16 -26.57
C PRO A 386 7.12 9.48 -27.84
N LEU A 387 6.93 10.78 -28.10
CA LEU A 387 6.33 11.32 -29.33
C LEU A 387 6.99 10.78 -30.62
N ALA A 388 6.17 10.61 -31.66
CA ALA A 388 6.58 10.10 -32.96
C ALA A 388 7.62 11.01 -33.67
N SER A 389 8.45 10.38 -34.51
CA SER A 389 9.57 11.04 -35.19
C SER A 389 9.11 12.06 -36.24
N GLY A 390 9.02 13.33 -35.84
CA GLY A 390 8.62 14.45 -36.68
C GLY A 390 7.61 15.37 -36.00
N ILE A 391 6.89 14.86 -35.00
CA ILE A 391 6.00 15.63 -34.14
C ILE A 391 6.83 16.51 -33.21
N GLN A 392 6.26 17.65 -32.82
CA GLN A 392 6.81 18.58 -31.82
C GLN A 392 5.76 18.77 -30.72
N MET A 393 6.21 18.99 -29.48
CA MET A 393 5.28 19.29 -28.38
C MET A 393 4.50 20.57 -28.67
N SER A 394 3.22 20.61 -28.29
CA SER A 394 2.40 21.80 -28.45
C SER A 394 2.85 22.90 -27.48
N PHE A 395 2.61 24.17 -27.84
CA PHE A 395 2.67 25.26 -26.87
C PHE A 395 1.63 25.07 -25.75
N GLN A 396 0.56 24.31 -26.01
CA GLN A 396 -0.45 23.94 -25.02
C GLN A 396 -0.03 22.75 -24.14
N SER A 397 1.12 22.12 -24.37
CA SER A 397 1.71 21.12 -23.46
C SER A 397 2.43 21.76 -22.26
N THR A 398 2.25 23.06 -22.01
CA THR A 398 2.75 23.79 -20.84
C THR A 398 1.71 24.82 -20.38
N ALA A 399 1.44 24.87 -19.07
CA ALA A 399 0.50 25.79 -18.45
C ALA A 399 1.09 26.44 -17.18
N GLY A 400 0.59 27.64 -16.86
CA GLY A 400 0.81 28.26 -15.55
C GLY A 400 -0.16 27.73 -14.51
N VAL A 401 0.27 27.59 -13.26
CA VAL A 401 -0.61 27.27 -12.12
C VAL A 401 -0.36 28.27 -11.01
N THR A 402 -1.34 29.13 -10.76
CA THR A 402 -1.29 30.12 -9.67
C THR A 402 -1.92 29.51 -8.42
N ILE A 403 -1.14 29.39 -7.36
CA ILE A 403 -1.58 28.86 -6.08
C ILE A 403 -1.62 30.01 -5.07
N SER A 404 -2.81 30.40 -4.60
CA SER A 404 -2.98 31.29 -3.45
C SER A 404 -2.80 30.48 -2.16
N VAL A 405 -1.95 30.96 -1.26
CA VAL A 405 -1.90 30.43 0.11
C VAL A 405 -2.95 31.16 0.94
N MET A 406 -3.73 30.43 1.72
CA MET A 406 -4.72 30.96 2.65
C MET A 406 -4.12 31.03 4.06
N ASP A 407 -4.08 32.27 4.55
CA ASP A 407 -3.72 32.76 5.89
C ASP A 407 -4.58 32.05 6.97
N ILE A 408 -3.95 31.34 7.92
CA ILE A 408 -4.62 30.65 9.04
C ILE A 408 -3.93 31.00 10.36
N ASN A 409 -4.71 31.56 11.28
CA ASN A 409 -4.30 31.89 12.65
C ASN A 409 -3.48 30.77 13.32
N GLU A 410 -2.17 31.00 13.48
CA GLU A 410 -1.26 30.13 14.18
C GLU A 410 -1.31 30.36 15.70
N ALA A 411 -0.59 29.55 16.48
CA ALA A 411 -0.50 29.72 17.93
C ALA A 411 0.68 30.64 18.32
N PRO A 412 0.47 31.70 19.12
CA PRO A 412 1.56 32.56 19.59
C PRO A 412 2.55 31.78 20.45
N TYR A 413 3.82 31.76 20.03
CA TYR A 413 4.86 30.90 20.60
C TYR A 413 5.88 31.68 21.44
N PHE A 414 6.46 31.03 22.45
CA PHE A 414 7.51 31.63 23.29
C PHE A 414 8.90 31.40 22.66
N PRO A 415 9.65 32.44 22.21
CA PRO A 415 10.90 32.26 21.47
C PRO A 415 12.05 31.61 22.25
N SER A 416 11.91 31.49 23.58
CA SER A 416 12.83 30.74 24.44
C SER A 416 12.01 29.91 25.42
N ASN A 417 11.78 28.64 25.08
CA ASN A 417 11.02 27.67 25.85
C ASN A 417 11.85 26.39 26.02
N HIS A 418 12.19 25.92 27.23
CA HIS A 418 11.90 26.52 28.54
C HIS A 418 12.73 27.80 28.78
N LYS A 419 12.18 28.74 29.55
CA LYS A 419 12.86 29.97 29.97
C LYS A 419 13.48 29.79 31.35
N LEU A 420 14.79 29.60 31.40
CA LEU A 420 15.53 29.62 32.66
C LEU A 420 15.81 31.07 33.10
N ILE A 421 15.50 31.38 34.36
CA ILE A 421 16.01 32.54 35.10
C ILE A 421 16.72 32.08 36.37
N ARG A 422 17.57 32.93 36.97
CA ARG A 422 18.21 32.69 38.26
C ARG A 422 17.89 33.84 39.20
N LEU A 423 17.49 33.53 40.43
CA LEU A 423 17.05 34.51 41.43
C LEU A 423 17.52 34.05 42.81
N GLU A 424 17.86 34.99 43.68
CA GLU A 424 17.96 34.76 45.12
C GLU A 424 16.54 34.62 45.69
N GLU A 425 16.36 33.86 46.76
CA GLU A 425 15.04 33.69 47.40
C GLU A 425 14.71 34.85 48.36
N GLY A 426 13.67 34.71 49.21
CA GLY A 426 13.27 35.77 50.14
C GLY A 426 12.73 37.06 49.48
N VAL A 427 12.68 37.10 48.14
CA VAL A 427 12.31 38.27 47.33
C VAL A 427 10.87 38.70 47.64
N PRO A 428 10.61 39.99 47.98
CA PRO A 428 9.30 40.44 48.42
C PRO A 428 8.25 40.38 47.29
N PRO A 429 6.96 40.22 47.65
CA PRO A 429 5.85 40.25 46.69
C PRO A 429 5.75 41.60 45.96
N GLY A 430 5.41 41.56 44.67
CA GLY A 430 5.38 42.70 43.75
C GLY A 430 6.68 42.94 42.98
N THR A 431 7.72 42.14 43.20
CA THR A 431 9.01 42.27 42.49
C THR A 431 8.87 41.76 41.06
N VAL A 432 9.37 42.53 40.09
CA VAL A 432 9.43 42.13 38.67
C VAL A 432 10.58 41.15 38.46
N LEU A 433 10.27 39.94 37.98
CA LEU A 433 11.27 38.91 37.70
C LEU A 433 11.80 38.99 36.26
N THR A 434 10.89 38.97 35.28
CA THR A 434 11.25 38.97 33.86
C THR A 434 10.05 39.35 32.98
N THR A 435 10.28 39.54 31.69
CA THR A 435 9.23 39.63 30.66
C THR A 435 9.23 38.36 29.83
N PHE A 436 8.17 37.57 29.93
CA PHE A 436 7.95 36.33 29.20
C PHE A 436 6.83 36.55 28.18
N SER A 437 7.14 37.30 27.13
CA SER A 437 6.26 37.56 25.99
C SER A 437 6.39 36.45 24.93
N ALA A 438 5.25 36.02 24.40
CA ALA A 438 5.19 35.23 23.17
C ALA A 438 5.25 36.15 21.94
N VAL A 439 5.45 35.54 20.77
CA VAL A 439 5.42 36.17 19.45
C VAL A 439 4.38 35.45 18.62
N ASP A 440 3.46 36.20 18.01
CA ASP A 440 2.55 35.66 17.01
C ASP A 440 3.31 35.43 15.69
N PRO A 441 3.12 34.27 15.02
CA PRO A 441 3.60 34.08 13.65
C PRO A 441 2.88 35.00 12.67
N ASP A 442 1.55 35.11 12.79
CA ASP A 442 0.66 35.98 12.02
C ASP A 442 1.15 37.44 11.96
N ARG A 443 1.63 37.88 10.80
CA ARG A 443 2.06 39.27 10.54
C ARG A 443 1.07 40.07 9.71
N PHE A 444 0.17 39.38 9.01
CA PHE A 444 -0.80 40.01 8.11
C PHE A 444 -2.19 40.14 8.72
N MET A 445 -2.55 39.27 9.68
CA MET A 445 -3.66 39.48 10.60
C MET A 445 -3.30 40.47 11.73
N GLN A 446 -4.27 40.86 12.56
CA GLN A 446 -4.10 41.83 13.67
C GLN A 446 -4.60 41.28 15.00
N GLN A 447 -3.93 40.22 15.46
CA GLN A 447 -4.10 39.62 16.79
C GLN A 447 -3.50 40.51 17.89
N ALA A 448 -3.93 40.24 19.12
CA ALA A 448 -3.46 40.84 20.35
C ALA A 448 -3.34 39.75 21.43
N VAL A 449 -2.16 39.13 21.50
CA VAL A 449 -1.81 38.08 22.46
C VAL A 449 -2.15 38.48 23.91
N ARG A 450 -2.85 37.60 24.61
CA ARG A 450 -3.13 37.68 26.04
C ARG A 450 -2.43 36.57 26.81
N TYR A 451 -1.92 36.92 27.99
CA TYR A 451 -1.20 36.01 28.86
C TYR A 451 -2.05 35.56 30.04
N SER A 452 -1.97 34.28 30.39
CA SER A 452 -2.57 33.72 31.61
C SER A 452 -1.66 32.67 32.25
N LYS A 453 -1.97 32.30 33.49
CA LYS A 453 -1.22 31.33 34.29
C LYS A 453 -1.90 29.96 34.16
N LEU A 454 -1.15 28.94 33.74
CA LEU A 454 -1.67 27.58 33.50
C LEU A 454 -1.35 26.65 34.68
N SER A 455 -0.10 26.63 35.13
CA SER A 455 0.32 25.89 36.34
C SER A 455 1.35 26.70 37.12
N ASP A 456 1.15 26.80 38.43
CA ASP A 456 2.03 27.51 39.38
C ASP A 456 1.76 26.92 40.78
N PRO A 457 2.37 25.78 41.14
CA PRO A 457 1.93 24.93 42.25
C PRO A 457 1.85 25.63 43.62
N ALA A 458 2.78 26.52 43.92
CA ALA A 458 2.81 27.30 45.16
C ALA A 458 2.10 28.67 45.04
N SER A 459 1.55 28.99 43.86
CA SER A 459 0.91 30.27 43.53
C SER A 459 1.79 31.52 43.70
N TRP A 460 3.12 31.36 43.69
CA TRP A 460 4.08 32.45 43.88
C TRP A 460 4.14 33.47 42.74
N LEU A 461 3.55 33.20 41.57
CA LEU A 461 3.73 34.02 40.37
C LEU A 461 2.42 34.66 39.89
N HIS A 462 2.55 35.87 39.38
CA HIS A 462 1.51 36.60 38.68
C HIS A 462 2.05 37.10 37.34
N ILE A 463 1.32 36.88 36.25
CA ILE A 463 1.67 37.38 34.91
C ILE A 463 0.70 38.50 34.50
N ASN A 464 1.23 39.60 33.97
CA ASN A 464 0.42 40.66 33.41
C ASN A 464 -0.10 40.26 32.02
N ALA A 465 -1.43 40.20 31.92
CA ALA A 465 -2.15 39.68 30.77
C ALA A 465 -1.92 40.42 29.44
N THR A 466 -1.33 41.62 29.43
CA THR A 466 -1.13 42.42 28.19
C THR A 466 0.32 42.59 27.75
N ASN A 467 1.32 42.30 28.60
CA ASN A 467 2.73 42.52 28.27
C ASN A 467 3.67 41.36 28.67
N GLY A 468 3.14 40.26 29.21
CA GLY A 468 3.92 39.08 29.61
C GLY A 468 4.88 39.32 30.78
N GLN A 469 4.75 40.44 31.50
CA GLN A 469 5.60 40.75 32.65
C GLN A 469 5.23 39.85 33.84
N ILE A 470 6.22 39.14 34.39
CA ILE A 470 6.05 38.24 35.52
C ILE A 470 6.53 38.93 36.80
N THR A 471 5.66 38.92 37.80
CA THR A 471 5.86 39.50 39.14
C THR A 471 5.65 38.46 40.23
N THR A 472 6.40 38.57 41.32
CA THR A 472 6.16 37.77 42.54
C THR A 472 4.80 38.13 43.16
N ALA A 473 4.01 37.12 43.51
CA ALA A 473 2.73 37.25 44.22
C ALA A 473 2.87 36.92 45.72
N ALA A 474 3.84 36.07 46.05
CA ALA A 474 4.30 35.75 47.40
C ALA A 474 5.83 35.79 47.42
N VAL A 475 6.43 35.53 48.59
CA VAL A 475 7.87 35.26 48.70
C VAL A 475 8.15 33.88 48.09
N LEU A 476 9.29 33.73 47.40
CA LEU A 476 9.77 32.44 46.90
C LEU A 476 10.67 31.80 47.96
N ASP A 477 10.55 30.48 48.14
CA ASP A 477 11.32 29.70 49.11
C ASP A 477 11.86 28.42 48.45
N ARG A 478 13.12 28.04 48.72
CA ARG A 478 13.83 26.96 48.01
C ARG A 478 13.58 25.60 48.66
N GLU A 479 13.28 25.58 49.94
CA GLU A 479 13.05 24.40 50.80
C GLU A 479 11.66 23.79 50.56
N SER A 480 10.76 24.59 49.99
CA SER A 480 9.40 24.25 49.66
C SER A 480 9.29 22.98 48.85
N LEU A 481 8.31 22.14 49.20
CA LEU A 481 7.98 20.87 48.52
C LEU A 481 7.68 21.01 47.01
N TYR A 482 7.47 22.24 46.54
CA TYR A 482 7.22 22.56 45.13
C TYR A 482 8.50 22.84 44.33
N THR A 483 9.60 23.19 44.99
CA THR A 483 10.92 23.40 44.39
C THR A 483 11.63 22.04 44.26
N LYS A 484 12.20 21.74 43.08
CA LYS A 484 12.88 20.46 42.81
C LYS A 484 14.24 20.72 42.18
N ASN A 485 15.31 20.15 42.76
CA ASN A 485 16.69 20.36 42.31
C ASN A 485 17.05 21.87 42.22
N ASN A 486 16.61 22.66 43.20
CA ASN A 486 16.70 24.13 43.26
C ASN A 486 16.01 24.87 42.08
N VAL A 487 15.09 24.21 41.37
CA VAL A 487 14.26 24.82 40.32
C VAL A 487 12.80 24.79 40.71
N TYR A 488 12.15 25.95 40.69
CA TYR A 488 10.70 26.08 40.68
C TYR A 488 10.20 26.22 39.24
N GLU A 489 9.17 25.46 38.87
CA GLU A 489 8.67 25.38 37.49
C GLU A 489 7.20 25.80 37.40
N ALA A 490 6.91 26.72 36.48
CA ALA A 490 5.57 27.26 36.25
C ALA A 490 5.30 27.40 34.75
N THR A 491 4.07 27.13 34.33
CA THR A 491 3.64 27.22 32.94
C THR A 491 2.63 28.34 32.72
N PHE A 492 2.81 29.05 31.61
CA PHE A 492 2.01 30.19 31.19
C PHE A 492 1.43 29.93 29.80
N LEU A 493 0.20 30.38 29.60
CA LEU A 493 -0.47 30.32 28.30
C LEU A 493 -0.37 31.71 27.65
N ALA A 494 0.00 31.74 26.38
CA ALA A 494 -0.26 32.84 25.48
C ALA A 494 -1.41 32.43 24.56
N ALA A 495 -2.48 33.21 24.51
CA ALA A 495 -3.61 32.98 23.60
C ALA A 495 -3.86 34.23 22.77
N ASP A 496 -4.14 34.06 21.49
CA ASP A 496 -4.50 35.15 20.60
C ASP A 496 -5.99 35.56 20.78
N ASN A 497 -6.51 36.33 19.81
CA ASN A 497 -7.94 36.65 19.70
C ASN A 497 -8.49 36.42 18.28
N GLY A 498 -7.86 35.54 17.51
CA GLY A 498 -8.29 35.14 16.17
C GLY A 498 -9.49 34.20 16.18
N ILE A 499 -9.79 33.65 15.01
CA ILE A 499 -10.98 32.80 14.79
C ILE A 499 -10.58 31.64 13.86
N PRO A 500 -10.47 30.39 14.35
CA PRO A 500 -10.55 30.01 15.77
C PRO A 500 -9.37 30.59 16.57
N PRO A 501 -9.54 30.87 17.87
CA PRO A 501 -8.44 31.33 18.70
C PRO A 501 -7.48 30.18 18.99
N ALA A 502 -6.18 30.41 18.85
CA ALA A 502 -5.12 29.46 19.19
C ALA A 502 -4.36 29.90 20.45
N SER A 503 -3.48 29.01 20.94
CA SER A 503 -2.71 29.28 22.15
C SER A 503 -1.45 28.43 22.27
N GLY A 504 -0.33 29.06 22.59
CA GLY A 504 0.94 28.41 22.91
C GLY A 504 1.17 28.34 24.43
N THR A 505 1.83 27.27 24.88
CA THR A 505 2.24 27.10 26.29
C THR A 505 3.75 27.31 26.42
N GLY A 506 4.16 28.12 27.40
CA GLY A 506 5.55 28.42 27.72
C GLY A 506 5.89 28.05 29.16
N THR A 507 7.03 27.40 29.36
CA THR A 507 7.53 27.00 30.68
C THR A 507 8.57 28.00 31.17
N LEU A 508 8.37 28.55 32.36
CA LEU A 508 9.37 29.30 33.13
C LEU A 508 9.99 28.36 34.17
N GLN A 509 11.32 28.32 34.20
CA GLN A 509 12.11 27.64 35.23
C GLN A 509 12.86 28.71 36.02
N ILE A 510 12.61 28.78 37.33
CA ILE A 510 13.27 29.70 38.25
C ILE A 510 14.27 28.89 39.07
N TYR A 511 15.56 29.06 38.77
CA TYR A 511 16.63 28.53 39.62
C TYR A 511 16.77 29.43 40.84
N LEU A 512 16.41 28.91 42.02
CA LEU A 512 16.54 29.60 43.29
C LEU A 512 17.96 29.43 43.85
N ILE A 513 18.53 30.55 44.30
CA ILE A 513 19.83 30.63 44.94
C ILE A 513 19.60 30.77 46.45
N ASP A 514 20.20 29.81 47.16
CA ASP A 514 20.16 29.60 48.60
C ASP A 514 20.55 30.83 49.43
N ILE A 515 19.66 31.26 50.33
CA ILE A 515 19.93 32.27 51.36
C ILE A 515 19.91 31.59 52.74
N ASN A 516 20.77 32.03 53.67
CA ASN A 516 20.69 31.61 55.07
C ASN A 516 19.45 32.21 55.74
N ASP A 517 18.36 31.46 55.74
CA ASP A 517 16.99 31.85 56.10
C ASP A 517 16.40 30.88 57.15
N ASN A 518 16.85 29.62 57.16
CA ASN A 518 16.56 28.65 58.20
C ASN A 518 17.60 28.69 59.34
N ALA A 519 17.28 28.07 60.48
CA ALA A 519 18.13 28.12 61.67
C ALA A 519 18.27 26.72 62.30
N PRO A 520 19.51 26.27 62.58
CA PRO A 520 19.82 24.85 62.73
C PRO A 520 19.10 24.20 63.92
N GLU A 521 18.43 23.07 63.68
CA GLU A 521 17.77 22.31 64.74
C GLU A 521 18.63 21.16 65.25
N LEU A 522 18.87 21.15 66.57
CA LEU A 522 19.67 20.14 67.26
C LEU A 522 19.08 18.73 67.15
N LEU A 523 19.95 17.76 66.85
CA LEU A 523 19.67 16.33 66.89
C LEU A 523 20.68 15.59 67.78
N PRO A 524 20.25 14.60 68.58
CA PRO A 524 18.86 14.17 68.83
C PRO A 524 18.14 15.09 69.83
N LYS A 525 16.80 15.13 69.77
CA LYS A 525 15.96 15.92 70.69
C LYS A 525 15.78 15.28 72.07
N GLU A 526 15.99 13.96 72.17
CA GLU A 526 15.99 13.21 73.44
C GLU A 526 17.22 12.29 73.49
N ALA A 527 17.84 12.18 74.65
CA ALA A 527 19.01 11.33 74.89
C ALA A 527 19.01 10.78 76.33
N GLN A 528 19.92 9.85 76.62
CA GLN A 528 20.16 9.34 77.97
C GLN A 528 21.65 9.34 78.30
N ILE A 529 21.99 9.56 79.57
CA ILE A 529 23.37 9.56 80.07
C ILE A 529 23.43 8.99 81.50
N CYS A 530 24.60 8.49 81.87
CA CYS A 530 24.85 7.91 83.17
C CYS A 530 24.95 8.99 84.28
N GLU A 531 24.52 8.68 85.52
CA GLU A 531 24.63 9.57 86.69
C GLU A 531 26.07 10.00 87.07
N LYS A 532 27.07 9.30 86.54
CA LYS A 532 28.51 9.54 86.75
C LYS A 532 29.19 9.82 85.40
N PRO A 533 30.20 10.70 85.34
CA PRO A 533 30.93 10.97 84.10
C PRO A 533 31.75 9.74 83.67
N ASN A 534 31.29 9.07 82.62
CA ASN A 534 31.96 7.98 81.91
C ASN A 534 32.43 8.47 80.51
N LEU A 535 33.14 7.62 79.77
CA LEU A 535 33.50 7.83 78.36
C LEU A 535 32.27 7.96 77.43
N ASN A 536 31.11 7.42 77.85
CA ASN A 536 29.84 7.51 77.12
C ASN A 536 29.19 8.89 77.32
N ALA A 537 29.54 9.85 76.45
CA ALA A 537 28.93 11.17 76.37
C ALA A 537 28.15 11.36 75.06
N ILE A 538 27.10 12.19 75.10
CA ILE A 538 26.07 12.28 74.05
C ILE A 538 26.63 13.00 72.82
N ASN A 539 26.74 12.30 71.69
CA ASN A 539 27.02 12.94 70.41
C ASN A 539 25.79 13.75 69.97
N ILE A 540 26.00 15.03 69.71
CA ILE A 540 25.01 15.97 69.18
C ILE A 540 25.48 16.51 67.82
N THR A 541 24.52 16.78 66.96
CA THR A 541 24.68 17.42 65.65
C THR A 541 23.49 18.34 65.40
N ALA A 542 23.37 18.92 64.20
CA ALA A 542 22.17 19.64 63.80
C ALA A 542 21.77 19.30 62.37
N ALA A 543 20.47 19.43 62.10
CA ALA A 543 19.93 19.48 60.75
C ALA A 543 19.54 20.92 60.43
N ASP A 544 19.86 21.34 59.22
CA ASP A 544 19.34 22.57 58.63
C ASP A 544 18.61 22.24 57.34
N ALA A 545 17.83 23.19 56.84
CA ALA A 545 17.13 23.08 55.56
C ALA A 545 17.94 23.69 54.40
N ASP A 546 18.80 24.66 54.73
CA ASP A 546 19.67 25.38 53.80
C ASP A 546 20.84 24.49 53.29
N VAL A 547 21.57 24.94 52.27
CA VAL A 547 22.60 24.15 51.56
C VAL A 547 24.01 24.73 51.76
N ASP A 548 25.07 24.02 51.37
CA ASP A 548 26.44 24.57 51.34
C ASP A 548 26.47 25.88 50.53
N PRO A 549 26.89 27.04 51.09
CA PRO A 549 27.71 27.20 52.30
C PRO A 549 26.97 27.74 53.56
N ASN A 550 25.64 27.83 53.52
CA ASN A 550 24.82 28.42 54.59
C ASN A 550 24.70 27.48 55.81
N ILE A 551 24.71 26.16 55.58
CA ILE A 551 24.65 25.09 56.60
C ILE A 551 25.90 25.03 57.53
N GLY A 552 26.42 23.85 57.86
CA GLY A 552 27.59 23.67 58.72
C GLY A 552 28.87 24.27 58.14
N PRO A 553 29.93 24.49 58.96
CA PRO A 553 30.20 23.81 60.23
C PRO A 553 29.65 24.51 61.50
N TYR A 554 28.60 23.92 62.09
CA TYR A 554 27.84 24.49 63.21
C TYR A 554 28.66 24.84 64.48
N VAL A 555 28.20 25.85 65.22
CA VAL A 555 28.72 26.21 66.55
C VAL A 555 27.70 25.85 67.63
N PHE A 556 28.10 24.99 68.58
CA PHE A 556 27.26 24.52 69.68
C PHE A 556 27.64 25.20 71.01
N GLU A 557 26.75 25.99 71.60
CA GLU A 557 26.94 26.62 72.92
C GLU A 557 25.82 26.30 73.91
N LEU A 558 26.17 26.11 75.19
CA LEU A 558 25.18 26.13 76.28
C LEU A 558 24.82 27.60 76.59
N PRO A 559 23.57 27.98 76.87
CA PRO A 559 23.24 29.36 77.24
C PRO A 559 23.88 29.78 78.58
N PHE A 560 24.06 31.08 78.78
CA PHE A 560 24.58 31.64 80.05
C PHE A 560 23.55 31.60 81.19
N VAL A 561 22.26 31.51 80.85
CA VAL A 561 21.13 31.49 81.79
C VAL A 561 20.22 30.30 81.45
N PRO A 562 19.78 29.48 82.43
CA PRO A 562 20.17 29.53 83.84
C PRO A 562 21.58 28.95 84.07
N ALA A 563 22.34 29.56 84.98
CA ALA A 563 23.74 29.21 85.24
C ALA A 563 23.97 27.75 85.71
N ALA A 564 22.91 27.04 86.10
CA ALA A 564 22.95 25.60 86.37
C ALA A 564 23.37 24.77 85.14
N VAL A 565 23.05 25.22 83.92
CA VAL A 565 23.35 24.47 82.67
C VAL A 565 24.87 24.37 82.45
N ARG A 566 25.57 25.52 82.34
CA ARG A 566 27.06 25.57 82.24
C ARG A 566 27.80 25.08 83.50
N LYS A 567 27.09 24.82 84.61
CA LYS A 567 27.64 24.19 85.82
C LYS A 567 27.62 22.66 85.71
N ASN A 568 26.48 22.09 85.32
CA ASN A 568 26.27 20.64 85.30
C ASN A 568 26.79 19.99 84.01
N TRP A 569 26.71 20.71 82.89
CA TRP A 569 27.02 20.21 81.55
C TRP A 569 28.22 20.93 80.93
N THR A 570 28.87 20.26 79.98
CA THR A 570 29.86 20.87 79.09
C THR A 570 29.73 20.30 77.68
N ILE A 571 30.02 21.11 76.67
CA ILE A 571 30.07 20.69 75.27
C ILE A 571 31.53 20.68 74.82
N THR A 572 31.95 19.63 74.12
CA THR A 572 33.26 19.53 73.47
C THR A 572 33.07 19.30 71.97
N ARG A 573 33.54 20.23 71.14
CA ARG A 573 33.46 20.13 69.68
C ARG A 573 34.30 18.94 69.18
N LEU A 574 33.74 18.08 68.32
CA LEU A 574 34.44 16.94 67.73
C LEU A 574 35.03 17.31 66.36
N ASN A 575 34.21 17.91 65.49
CA ASN A 575 34.60 18.39 64.17
C ASN A 575 33.74 19.62 63.78
N GLY A 576 33.50 19.86 62.49
CA GLY A 576 32.60 20.93 62.04
C GLY A 576 31.19 20.79 62.61
N ASP A 577 30.60 19.61 62.44
CA ASP A 577 29.14 19.42 62.44
C ASP A 577 28.63 18.60 63.64
N TYR A 578 29.57 18.01 64.38
CA TYR A 578 29.32 17.22 65.58
C TYR A 578 30.05 17.80 66.80
N ALA A 579 29.35 17.79 67.92
CA ALA A 579 29.91 18.04 69.24
C ALA A 579 29.47 16.93 70.21
N GLN A 580 30.03 16.92 71.41
CA GLN A 580 29.71 15.94 72.44
C GLN A 580 29.29 16.66 73.74
N LEU A 581 28.08 16.37 74.21
CA LEU A 581 27.52 16.85 75.46
C LEU A 581 27.83 15.86 76.58
N SER A 582 28.55 16.33 77.60
CA SER A 582 29.00 15.52 78.74
C SER A 582 28.66 16.18 80.08
N LEU A 583 28.61 15.37 81.14
CA LEU A 583 28.52 15.87 82.51
C LEU A 583 29.85 16.48 82.95
N ARG A 584 29.79 17.74 83.39
CA ARG A 584 30.92 18.49 83.96
C ARG A 584 31.16 18.17 85.44
N ILE A 585 30.16 17.59 86.09
CA ILE A 585 30.14 17.27 87.53
C ILE A 585 30.29 15.77 87.76
N LEU A 586 30.85 15.40 88.92
CA LEU A 586 31.14 14.01 89.29
C LEU A 586 29.90 13.15 89.58
N TYR A 587 28.76 13.79 89.82
CA TYR A 587 27.49 13.13 90.09
C TYR A 587 26.32 14.04 89.70
N LEU A 588 25.28 13.49 89.07
CA LEU A 588 23.98 14.12 88.87
C LEU A 588 22.87 13.11 89.20
N GLU A 589 21.86 13.53 89.96
CA GLU A 589 20.76 12.65 90.39
C GLU A 589 19.97 12.08 89.20
N ALA A 590 19.46 10.86 89.33
CA ALA A 590 18.67 10.24 88.26
C ALA A 590 17.32 10.95 88.07
N GLY A 591 17.03 11.37 86.83
CA GLY A 591 15.89 12.22 86.51
C GLY A 591 15.87 12.67 85.05
N MET A 592 14.87 13.48 84.68
CA MET A 592 14.82 14.14 83.37
C MET A 592 15.38 15.56 83.49
N TYR A 593 16.29 15.94 82.60
CA TYR A 593 16.89 17.27 82.55
C TYR A 593 16.70 17.89 81.16
N ASP A 594 15.98 19.01 81.11
CA ASP A 594 15.90 19.84 79.91
C ASP A 594 17.20 20.65 79.77
N VAL A 595 18.02 20.31 78.77
CA VAL A 595 19.29 20.98 78.51
C VAL A 595 19.13 21.87 77.28
N PRO A 596 18.99 23.20 77.45
CA PRO A 596 18.99 24.11 76.32
C PRO A 596 20.38 24.19 75.67
N ILE A 597 20.43 24.13 74.35
CA ILE A 597 21.64 24.28 73.53
C ILE A 597 21.32 25.28 72.41
N ILE A 598 22.16 26.30 72.31
CA ILE A 598 22.21 27.23 71.19
C ILE A 598 23.03 26.55 70.09
N VAL A 599 22.45 26.41 68.90
CA VAL A 599 23.17 26.04 67.69
C VAL A 599 23.19 27.25 66.77
N THR A 600 24.34 27.54 66.16
CA THR A 600 24.53 28.57 65.14
C THR A 600 25.10 27.91 63.88
N ASP A 601 24.68 28.36 62.70
CA ASP A 601 25.17 27.90 61.39
C ASP A 601 26.53 28.54 61.00
N SER A 602 26.90 28.47 59.72
CA SER A 602 28.03 29.20 59.12
C SER A 602 27.63 30.18 58.01
N GLY A 603 26.34 30.47 57.86
CA GLY A 603 25.81 31.42 56.89
C GLY A 603 26.14 32.88 57.20
N ASN A 604 25.65 33.78 56.35
CA ASN A 604 25.98 35.21 56.44
C ASN A 604 24.78 36.10 56.02
N PRO A 605 24.03 36.69 56.97
CA PRO A 605 24.26 36.65 58.42
C PRO A 605 23.99 35.26 59.02
N PRO A 606 24.77 34.81 60.02
CA PRO A 606 24.52 33.52 60.64
C PRO A 606 23.29 33.58 61.55
N LEU A 607 22.43 32.57 61.44
CA LEU A 607 21.26 32.38 62.27
C LEU A 607 21.58 31.43 63.44
N SER A 608 20.74 31.47 64.47
CA SER A 608 20.94 30.63 65.65
C SER A 608 19.63 30.33 66.35
N ASN A 609 19.51 29.08 66.82
CA ASN A 609 18.30 28.54 67.42
C ASN A 609 18.62 27.97 68.81
N THR A 610 17.75 28.23 69.80
CA THR A 610 17.89 27.68 71.16
C THR A 610 16.98 26.47 71.33
N SER A 611 17.50 25.33 70.86
CA SER A 611 16.89 24.02 71.02
C SER A 611 16.97 23.51 72.48
N ILE A 612 16.16 22.50 72.83
CA ILE A 612 16.23 21.81 74.12
C ILE A 612 16.36 20.31 73.87
N ILE A 613 17.47 19.70 74.29
CA ILE A 613 17.62 18.25 74.37
C ILE A 613 17.16 17.76 75.74
N LYS A 614 16.22 16.82 75.77
CA LYS A 614 15.80 16.17 77.01
C LYS A 614 16.79 15.05 77.34
N VAL A 615 17.54 15.21 78.41
CA VAL A 615 18.52 14.21 78.85
C VAL A 615 17.99 13.44 80.05
N LYS A 616 17.72 12.15 79.84
CA LYS A 616 17.39 11.20 80.90
C LYS A 616 18.67 10.73 81.59
N VAL A 617 18.87 11.16 82.84
CA VAL A 617 19.96 10.69 83.69
C VAL A 617 19.50 9.45 84.45
N CYS A 618 20.27 8.38 84.41
CA CYS A 618 19.91 7.09 85.04
C CYS A 618 21.07 6.41 85.78
N PRO A 619 20.78 5.49 86.73
CA PRO A 619 21.80 4.83 87.52
C PRO A 619 22.68 3.90 86.67
N CYS A 620 23.99 4.00 86.85
CA CYS A 620 24.98 3.26 86.09
C CYS A 620 25.12 1.79 86.51
N ASP A 621 25.33 0.91 85.54
CA ASP A 621 25.95 -0.40 85.77
C ASP A 621 27.49 -0.31 85.83
N ASP A 622 28.16 -1.46 85.95
CA ASP A 622 29.63 -1.56 86.04
C ASP A 622 30.35 -1.23 84.71
N ASN A 623 29.65 -1.21 83.58
CA ASN A 623 30.18 -0.74 82.29
C ASN A 623 29.95 0.77 82.09
N GLY A 624 29.03 1.36 82.86
CA GLY A 624 28.66 2.76 82.83
C GLY A 624 27.56 3.08 81.81
N ASP A 625 26.61 2.16 81.63
CA ASP A 625 25.35 2.34 80.89
C ASP A 625 24.13 2.39 81.84
N CYS A 626 23.00 2.91 81.34
CA CYS A 626 21.80 3.18 82.13
C CYS A 626 20.96 1.93 82.47
N THR A 627 20.76 1.69 83.77
CA THR A 627 19.88 0.62 84.28
C THR A 627 18.40 1.04 84.40
N THR A 628 17.47 0.10 84.19
CA THR A 628 16.02 0.34 84.04
C THR A 628 15.17 -0.11 85.24
N ILE A 629 15.64 0.15 86.46
CA ILE A 629 14.96 -0.29 87.70
C ILE A 629 14.32 0.91 88.41
N GLY A 630 13.00 1.12 88.23
CA GLY A 630 12.31 2.23 88.92
C GLY A 630 10.84 2.55 88.54
N ALA A 631 10.12 1.68 87.83
CA ALA A 631 8.84 2.03 87.19
C ALA A 631 7.58 1.29 87.71
N VAL A 632 7.65 0.54 88.82
CA VAL A 632 6.55 -0.35 89.26
C VAL A 632 6.25 -0.21 90.77
N ALA A 633 5.78 0.97 91.20
CA ALA A 633 5.42 1.21 92.61
C ALA A 633 4.30 2.27 92.84
N ALA A 634 3.50 2.63 91.82
CA ALA A 634 2.53 3.74 91.92
C ALA A 634 1.13 3.45 91.31
N ALA A 635 0.82 2.19 90.97
CA ALA A 635 -0.42 1.80 90.26
C ALA A 635 -1.46 1.13 91.18
N GLY A 636 -1.71 1.70 92.36
CA GLY A 636 -2.79 1.25 93.25
C GLY A 636 -4.15 1.77 92.77
N LEU A 637 -4.93 0.95 92.05
CA LEU A 637 -6.26 1.34 91.57
C LEU A 637 -7.20 1.65 92.76
N GLY A 638 -7.50 2.94 92.95
CA GLY A 638 -8.44 3.38 93.98
C GLY A 638 -9.85 2.84 93.74
N THR A 639 -10.65 2.71 94.81
CA THR A 639 -12.01 2.15 94.74
C THR A 639 -12.95 2.89 93.79
N GLY A 640 -12.72 4.19 93.56
CA GLY A 640 -13.43 4.98 92.53
C GLY A 640 -13.21 4.44 91.11
N ALA A 641 -12.02 3.93 90.78
CA ALA A 641 -11.76 3.29 89.50
C ALA A 641 -12.50 1.94 89.38
N ILE A 642 -12.62 1.17 90.47
CA ILE A 642 -13.39 -0.08 90.50
C ILE A 642 -14.89 0.21 90.29
N VAL A 643 -15.43 1.26 90.91
CA VAL A 643 -16.81 1.71 90.69
C VAL A 643 -17.02 2.22 89.25
N ALA A 644 -16.08 3.00 88.71
CA ALA A 644 -16.13 3.44 87.31
C ALA A 644 -16.09 2.25 86.33
N ILE A 645 -15.22 1.26 86.56
CA ILE A 645 -15.14 0.03 85.77
C ILE A 645 -16.46 -0.77 85.85
N LEU A 646 -17.06 -0.90 87.03
CA LEU A 646 -18.37 -1.57 87.19
C LEU A 646 -19.50 -0.82 86.47
N ILE A 647 -19.51 0.52 86.48
CA ILE A 647 -20.46 1.34 85.73
C ILE A 647 -20.23 1.18 84.21
N CYS A 648 -18.98 1.22 83.75
CA CYS A 648 -18.65 0.98 82.34
C CYS A 648 -19.02 -0.44 81.88
N ILE A 649 -18.84 -1.47 82.72
CA ILE A 649 -19.27 -2.85 82.43
C ILE A 649 -20.80 -2.96 82.37
N LEU A 650 -21.53 -2.27 83.26
CA LEU A 650 -23.00 -2.19 83.19
C LEU A 650 -23.48 -1.51 81.90
N ILE A 651 -22.83 -0.42 81.47
CA ILE A 651 -23.12 0.26 80.21
C ILE A 651 -22.78 -0.62 79.01
N LEU A 652 -21.66 -1.35 79.03
CA LEU A 652 -21.30 -2.31 77.97
C LEU A 652 -22.29 -3.46 77.87
N LEU A 653 -22.80 -3.97 79.00
CA LEU A 653 -23.81 -5.03 79.00
C LEU A 653 -25.17 -4.55 78.46
N THR A 654 -25.57 -3.29 78.73
CA THR A 654 -26.80 -2.75 78.16
C THR A 654 -26.67 -2.41 76.67
N THR A 655 -25.53 -1.88 76.21
CA THR A 655 -25.31 -1.66 74.76
C THR A 655 -25.20 -2.96 73.99
N VAL A 656 -24.54 -4.00 74.51
CA VAL A 656 -24.51 -5.34 73.89
C VAL A 656 -25.90 -5.98 73.84
N LEU A 657 -26.73 -5.85 74.89
CA LEU A 657 -28.12 -6.33 74.85
C LEU A 657 -28.96 -5.60 73.79
N LEU A 658 -28.81 -4.27 73.68
CA LEU A 658 -29.48 -3.48 72.64
C LEU A 658 -28.99 -3.85 71.23
N PHE A 659 -27.69 -4.08 71.05
CA PHE A 659 -27.11 -4.52 69.78
C PHE A 659 -27.61 -5.92 69.37
N VAL A 660 -27.72 -6.86 70.32
CA VAL A 660 -28.31 -8.19 70.07
C VAL A 660 -29.80 -8.09 69.73
N MET A 661 -30.57 -7.22 70.40
CA MET A 661 -31.96 -6.96 70.04
C MET A 661 -32.11 -6.29 68.66
N TRP A 662 -31.20 -5.39 68.29
CA TRP A 662 -31.16 -4.73 66.98
C TRP A 662 -30.81 -5.72 65.86
N MET A 663 -29.76 -6.54 66.03
CA MET A 663 -29.43 -7.61 65.09
C MET A 663 -30.59 -8.59 64.92
N LYS A 664 -31.21 -9.05 66.02
CA LYS A 664 -32.34 -10.00 65.98
C LYS A 664 -33.63 -9.41 65.41
N ARG A 665 -33.79 -8.07 65.40
CA ARG A 665 -34.83 -7.36 64.62
C ARG A 665 -34.49 -7.38 63.13
N ARG A 666 -33.27 -6.97 62.77
CA ARG A 666 -32.75 -6.88 61.40
C ARG A 666 -32.68 -8.25 60.68
N GLU A 667 -32.50 -9.32 61.43
CA GLU A 667 -32.51 -10.71 60.95
C GLU A 667 -33.91 -11.17 60.50
N LYS A 668 -34.98 -10.69 61.16
CA LYS A 668 -36.37 -11.05 60.83
C LYS A 668 -36.87 -10.41 59.53
N GLU A 669 -36.25 -9.31 59.10
CA GLU A 669 -36.62 -8.56 57.89
C GLU A 669 -36.05 -9.19 56.59
N ARG A 670 -35.07 -10.09 56.69
CA ARG A 670 -34.38 -10.69 55.52
C ARG A 670 -35.10 -11.89 54.86
N HIS A 671 -36.17 -12.42 55.45
CA HIS A 671 -36.68 -13.76 55.13
C HIS A 671 -37.90 -13.85 54.18
N THR A 672 -38.35 -12.75 53.56
CA THR A 672 -39.58 -12.76 52.73
C THR A 672 -39.49 -12.17 51.32
N LYS A 673 -38.35 -11.60 50.89
CA LYS A 673 -38.17 -11.06 49.53
C LYS A 673 -36.77 -11.29 48.96
N GLN A 674 -36.52 -12.50 48.43
CA GLN A 674 -35.52 -12.66 47.38
C GLN A 674 -35.84 -13.89 46.50
N LEU A 675 -36.28 -13.63 45.27
CA LEU A 675 -36.36 -14.58 44.17
C LEU A 675 -36.29 -13.77 42.86
N LEU A 676 -35.67 -14.37 41.83
CA LEU A 676 -35.50 -13.86 40.46
C LEU A 676 -34.42 -12.76 40.26
N ILE A 677 -33.22 -13.21 39.81
CA ILE A 677 -32.54 -12.82 38.54
C ILE A 677 -32.05 -11.36 38.38
N ASP A 678 -30.90 -11.07 37.76
CA ASP A 678 -29.58 -11.74 37.60
C ASP A 678 -28.60 -10.68 37.02
N PRO A 679 -27.25 -10.79 37.17
CA PRO A 679 -26.45 -9.61 37.48
C PRO A 679 -25.11 -9.47 36.72
N GLU A 680 -25.01 -8.49 35.82
CA GLU A 680 -23.73 -8.09 35.19
C GLU A 680 -23.39 -6.64 35.62
N ASP A 681 -22.09 -6.40 35.87
CA ASP A 681 -21.44 -5.17 36.38
C ASP A 681 -21.94 -4.65 37.76
N ASP A 682 -21.08 -4.32 38.74
CA ASP A 682 -19.62 -4.14 38.77
C ASP A 682 -19.06 -4.51 40.16
N VAL A 683 -17.90 -5.18 40.22
CA VAL A 683 -17.08 -5.27 41.45
C VAL A 683 -15.60 -5.59 41.15
N ARG A 684 -14.76 -4.55 41.03
CA ARG A 684 -13.85 -4.11 42.12
C ARG A 684 -12.69 -3.24 41.63
N ASP A 685 -12.59 -2.07 42.26
CA ASP A 685 -11.39 -1.79 43.04
C ASP A 685 -11.79 -1.58 44.52
N ASN A 686 -10.94 -1.99 45.47
CA ASN A 686 -11.29 -1.88 46.91
C ASN A 686 -10.09 -2.01 47.87
N ILE A 687 -9.40 -0.89 48.10
CA ILE A 687 -8.43 -0.75 49.19
C ILE A 687 -9.12 -0.14 50.42
N LEU A 688 -9.22 -0.96 51.49
CA LEU A 688 -9.28 -0.57 52.91
C LEU A 688 -10.21 0.61 53.33
N LYS A 689 -11.47 0.26 53.68
CA LYS A 689 -12.16 0.52 54.98
C LYS A 689 -11.68 1.68 55.88
N TYR A 690 -12.54 2.48 56.55
CA TYR A 690 -13.91 2.22 57.03
C TYR A 690 -14.76 3.52 57.20
N ASP A 691 -16.06 3.36 56.98
CA ASP A 691 -17.27 4.20 57.13
C ASP A 691 -17.41 5.18 58.33
N GLU A 692 -18.18 6.28 58.18
CA GLU A 692 -19.44 6.56 58.96
C GLU A 692 -20.28 7.77 58.42
N GLU A 693 -21.58 7.81 58.79
CA GLU A 693 -22.58 8.95 58.70
C GLU A 693 -23.00 9.50 57.28
N GLY A 694 -24.24 9.92 56.93
CA GLY A 694 -25.60 9.93 57.53
C GLY A 694 -26.43 11.17 57.07
N GLY A 695 -27.76 11.21 56.81
CA GLY A 695 -28.83 10.22 56.61
C GLY A 695 -30.27 10.86 56.57
N GLY A 696 -31.24 10.37 55.77
CA GLY A 696 -32.66 10.84 55.64
C GLY A 696 -33.06 11.29 54.20
N GLU A 697 -34.32 11.39 53.73
CA GLU A 697 -35.73 11.13 54.18
C GLU A 697 -36.56 10.72 52.91
N GLU A 698 -37.55 9.80 52.89
CA GLU A 698 -38.98 9.89 53.29
C GLU A 698 -39.81 11.01 52.57
N ASP A 699 -41.05 10.85 52.04
CA ASP A 699 -42.01 9.71 51.94
C ASP A 699 -43.20 10.00 50.92
N GLN A 700 -44.06 9.00 50.63
CA GLN A 700 -45.47 9.03 50.13
C GLN A 700 -45.87 9.06 48.61
N ASP A 701 -46.91 8.26 48.30
CA ASP A 701 -47.61 8.08 47.00
C ASP A 701 -48.93 8.88 46.89
N TYR A 702 -49.56 8.93 45.69
CA TYR A 702 -51.01 8.69 45.52
C TYR A 702 -51.43 8.35 44.06
N ASP A 703 -52.54 7.61 43.93
CA ASP A 703 -53.21 7.21 42.67
C ASP A 703 -53.99 8.36 42.00
N LEU A 704 -54.12 8.32 40.67
CA LEU A 704 -55.14 9.08 39.94
C LEU A 704 -55.37 8.55 38.50
N SER A 705 -56.40 7.72 38.33
CA SER A 705 -57.12 7.63 37.05
C SER A 705 -58.29 8.62 37.06
N GLN A 706 -58.37 9.56 36.10
CA GLN A 706 -59.59 10.21 35.53
C GLN A 706 -59.26 11.29 34.45
N LEU A 707 -59.56 10.95 33.19
CA LEU A 707 -60.21 11.77 32.12
C LEU A 707 -59.80 13.25 31.80
N GLN A 708 -59.19 13.40 30.61
CA GLN A 708 -59.64 14.22 29.44
C GLN A 708 -59.64 15.79 29.38
N GLN A 709 -59.11 16.30 28.24
CA GLN A 709 -59.59 17.46 27.42
C GLN A 709 -59.20 18.92 27.87
N PRO A 710 -59.37 20.01 27.06
CA PRO A 710 -58.28 20.46 26.15
C PRO A 710 -58.04 22.00 25.98
N GLU A 711 -56.98 22.36 25.23
CA GLU A 711 -56.70 23.59 24.42
C GLU A 711 -56.73 25.07 24.98
N ALA A 712 -55.71 25.83 24.53
CA ALA A 712 -55.70 27.25 24.05
C ALA A 712 -55.08 28.44 24.88
N MET A 713 -54.03 29.05 24.28
CA MET A 713 -53.55 30.46 24.31
C MET A 713 -53.02 31.17 25.59
N GLY A 714 -51.84 31.85 25.49
CA GLY A 714 -51.59 33.12 26.25
C GLY A 714 -50.17 33.61 26.65
N HIS A 715 -49.32 34.08 25.72
CA HIS A 715 -48.20 35.05 25.94
C HIS A 715 -47.06 34.73 26.97
N VAL A 716 -46.16 35.72 27.23
CA VAL A 716 -44.67 35.60 27.41
C VAL A 716 -44.14 36.89 28.12
N PRO A 717 -43.03 36.97 28.95
CA PRO A 717 -41.65 36.48 28.66
C PRO A 717 -40.66 36.11 29.83
N SER A 718 -39.42 35.75 29.44
CA SER A 718 -38.08 36.00 30.06
C SER A 718 -37.52 35.24 31.31
N LYS A 719 -36.57 34.31 31.04
CA LYS A 719 -35.43 33.83 31.88
C LYS A 719 -35.73 32.97 33.14
N ALA A 720 -34.76 32.33 33.86
CA ALA A 720 -33.50 31.57 33.58
C ALA A 720 -32.55 31.65 34.82
N PRO A 721 -31.58 30.72 35.08
CA PRO A 721 -31.22 29.46 34.39
C PRO A 721 -31.28 28.20 35.32
N GLY A 722 -30.98 27.00 34.80
CA GLY A 722 -30.69 25.81 35.63
C GLY A 722 -31.12 24.46 35.02
N VAL A 723 -30.23 23.46 35.05
CA VAL A 723 -30.41 22.15 34.38
C VAL A 723 -31.52 21.28 35.01
N ARG A 724 -32.40 20.74 34.17
CA ARG A 724 -33.01 19.42 34.36
C ARG A 724 -32.92 18.63 33.04
N ARG A 725 -32.93 17.30 33.12
CA ARG A 725 -32.68 16.38 32.00
C ARG A 725 -33.92 16.23 31.08
N VAL A 726 -33.62 16.14 29.76
CA VAL A 726 -34.27 15.42 28.63
C VAL A 726 -35.71 14.87 28.78
N ASP A 727 -36.58 14.89 27.76
CA ASP A 727 -36.42 15.18 26.31
C ASP A 727 -37.63 15.95 25.74
N GLU A 728 -37.40 17.03 24.98
CA GLU A 728 -38.16 17.31 23.74
C GLU A 728 -37.41 18.33 22.84
N ARG A 729 -37.71 18.32 21.52
CA ARG A 729 -36.83 18.87 20.47
C ARG A 729 -37.40 20.13 19.79
N PRO A 730 -36.69 21.29 19.82
CA PRO A 730 -37.05 22.45 19.00
C PRO A 730 -36.89 22.20 17.49
N VAL A 731 -37.65 22.93 16.67
CA VAL A 731 -37.78 22.70 15.21
C VAL A 731 -36.85 23.59 14.39
N GLY A 732 -36.21 23.00 13.37
CA GLY A 732 -35.41 23.69 12.35
C GLY A 732 -34.10 22.93 12.04
N ALA A 733 -33.85 22.40 10.84
CA ALA A 733 -34.67 22.31 9.63
C ALA A 733 -34.75 20.85 9.13
N GLU A 734 -35.67 20.55 8.22
CA GLU A 734 -35.88 19.20 7.68
C GLU A 734 -34.74 18.78 6.72
N PRO A 735 -34.04 17.65 6.98
CA PRO A 735 -33.44 16.89 5.89
C PRO A 735 -34.57 16.19 5.11
N GLN A 736 -34.77 16.58 3.85
CA GLN A 736 -35.71 15.90 2.96
C GLN A 736 -35.19 14.51 2.59
N TYR A 737 -35.55 13.49 3.37
CA TYR A 737 -35.37 12.11 2.97
C TYR A 737 -36.23 11.82 1.71
N PRO A 738 -35.64 11.27 0.64
CA PRO A 738 -36.42 10.77 -0.48
C PRO A 738 -37.41 9.71 0.00
N ILE A 739 -38.68 9.85 -0.41
CA ILE A 739 -39.74 8.90 -0.05
C ILE A 739 -39.41 7.55 -0.67
N ARG A 740 -38.95 6.60 0.16
CA ARG A 740 -38.60 5.24 -0.27
C ARG A 740 -39.86 4.53 -0.81
N PRO A 741 -39.89 4.06 -2.07
CA PRO A 741 -41.03 3.33 -2.61
C PRO A 741 -41.28 1.99 -1.91
N MET A 742 -42.45 1.41 -2.16
CA MET A 742 -42.91 0.18 -1.53
C MET A 742 -42.08 -1.07 -1.89
N VAL A 743 -42.13 -2.05 -0.99
CA VAL A 743 -41.68 -3.46 -1.07
C VAL A 743 -41.46 -3.98 -2.50
N PRO A 744 -40.23 -4.45 -2.85
CA PRO A 744 -39.95 -5.08 -4.14
C PRO A 744 -40.74 -6.37 -4.36
N HIS A 745 -41.01 -6.71 -5.62
CA HIS A 745 -41.55 -8.02 -6.01
C HIS A 745 -40.45 -9.10 -5.99
N PRO A 746 -40.78 -10.40 -5.97
CA PRO A 746 -39.79 -11.48 -5.92
C PRO A 746 -38.95 -11.56 -7.21
N GLY A 747 -37.79 -10.91 -7.20
CA GLY A 747 -36.82 -10.89 -8.29
C GLY A 747 -35.51 -10.21 -7.86
N ASP A 748 -35.57 -8.91 -7.60
CA ASP A 748 -34.39 -8.04 -7.49
C ASP A 748 -33.85 -7.91 -6.05
N ILE A 749 -33.57 -9.05 -5.42
CA ILE A 749 -32.94 -9.09 -4.07
C ILE A 749 -31.48 -8.63 -4.14
N GLY A 750 -30.77 -8.86 -5.26
CA GLY A 750 -29.37 -8.48 -5.44
C GLY A 750 -29.17 -6.96 -5.42
N ASP A 751 -29.98 -6.21 -6.16
CA ASP A 751 -29.82 -4.75 -6.25
C ASP A 751 -30.23 -4.03 -4.96
N PHE A 752 -31.23 -4.56 -4.23
CA PHE A 752 -31.56 -4.09 -2.88
C PHE A 752 -30.38 -4.24 -1.90
N ILE A 753 -29.61 -5.33 -2.01
CA ILE A 753 -28.40 -5.55 -1.19
C ILE A 753 -27.27 -4.59 -1.63
N ASN A 754 -27.08 -4.39 -2.94
CA ASN A 754 -26.05 -3.49 -3.48
C ASN A 754 -26.31 -2.00 -3.14
N GLU A 755 -27.57 -1.53 -3.19
CA GLU A 755 -27.93 -0.20 -2.70
C GLU A 755 -27.76 -0.07 -1.19
N GLY A 756 -28.12 -1.11 -0.42
CA GLY A 756 -27.92 -1.16 1.02
C GLY A 756 -26.44 -1.05 1.42
N LEU A 757 -25.56 -1.76 0.71
CA LEU A 757 -24.12 -1.71 0.93
C LEU A 757 -23.56 -0.32 0.60
N ARG A 758 -23.87 0.23 -0.60
CA ARG A 758 -23.43 1.59 -0.98
C ARG A 758 -23.95 2.68 -0.03
N ALA A 759 -25.11 2.49 0.59
CA ALA A 759 -25.62 3.42 1.59
C ALA A 759 -24.86 3.35 2.93
N ALA A 760 -24.32 2.18 3.30
CA ALA A 760 -23.49 2.01 4.49
C ALA A 760 -22.04 2.48 4.27
N ASP A 761 -21.44 2.15 3.11
CA ASP A 761 -20.08 2.57 2.74
C ASP A 761 -19.91 4.09 2.63
N ASN A 762 -21.02 4.82 2.48
CA ASN A 762 -21.06 6.29 2.38
C ASN A 762 -21.73 6.95 3.60
N ASP A 763 -21.88 6.25 4.73
CA ASP A 763 -22.39 6.82 5.99
C ASP A 763 -21.29 7.66 6.68
N PRO A 764 -21.44 9.00 6.78
CA PRO A 764 -20.42 9.87 7.39
C PRO A 764 -20.35 9.75 8.92
N THR A 765 -21.15 8.87 9.55
CA THR A 765 -21.11 8.58 10.99
C THR A 765 -20.41 7.25 11.31
N ALA A 766 -20.01 6.46 10.30
CA ALA A 766 -19.25 5.24 10.52
C ALA A 766 -17.79 5.55 10.96
N PRO A 767 -17.26 4.91 12.02
CA PRO A 767 -15.88 5.09 12.43
C PRO A 767 -14.90 4.41 11.44
N PRO A 768 -13.76 5.05 11.09
CA PRO A 768 -12.78 4.47 10.18
C PRO A 768 -12.04 3.31 10.84
N TYR A 769 -11.84 2.22 10.10
CA TYR A 769 -11.18 1.01 10.60
C TYR A 769 -9.65 1.04 10.46
N ASP A 770 -9.02 0.58 11.54
CA ASP A 770 -7.67 -0.01 11.64
C ASP A 770 -6.46 0.86 11.23
N SER A 771 -5.86 1.48 12.24
CA SER A 771 -4.43 1.78 12.23
C SER A 771 -3.75 1.12 13.44
N LEU A 772 -2.79 0.23 13.15
CA LEU A 772 -2.03 -0.53 14.13
C LEU A 772 -1.35 0.37 15.17
N LEU A 773 -1.81 0.31 16.42
CA LEU A 773 -1.10 0.86 17.57
C LEU A 773 -0.56 -0.25 18.46
N VAL A 774 0.72 -0.10 18.80
CA VAL A 774 1.53 -1.05 19.57
C VAL A 774 0.97 -1.21 20.98
N PHE A 775 0.84 -2.46 21.43
CA PHE A 775 0.75 -2.78 22.85
C PHE A 775 2.12 -3.24 23.36
N ASP A 776 2.55 -2.69 24.49
CA ASP A 776 3.85 -2.98 25.08
C ASP A 776 3.97 -4.40 25.66
N TYR A 777 5.21 -4.88 25.70
CA TYR A 777 5.56 -6.24 26.06
C TYR A 777 5.88 -6.35 27.57
N GLU A 778 4.88 -6.60 28.41
CA GLU A 778 5.09 -7.08 29.79
C GLU A 778 4.17 -8.26 30.13
N GLY A 779 4.75 -9.46 30.19
CA GLY A 779 4.06 -10.69 30.57
C GLY A 779 5.06 -11.81 30.83
N SER A 780 5.30 -12.13 32.10
CA SER A 780 6.24 -13.18 32.49
C SER A 780 5.71 -14.58 32.14
N GLY A 781 6.57 -15.42 31.55
CA GLY A 781 6.16 -16.68 30.95
C GLY A 781 5.60 -17.69 31.95
N SER A 782 4.36 -18.14 31.71
CA SER A 782 3.79 -19.33 32.34
C SER A 782 4.34 -20.60 31.69
N THR A 783 4.56 -21.65 32.48
CA THR A 783 5.06 -22.96 32.01
C THR A 783 3.96 -23.92 31.55
N ALA A 784 2.69 -23.49 31.55
CA ALA A 784 1.59 -24.27 30.97
C ALA A 784 1.67 -24.25 29.43
N GLY A 785 1.49 -25.41 28.79
CA GLY A 785 1.60 -25.56 27.34
C GLY A 785 0.56 -24.74 26.56
N SER A 786 0.96 -24.13 25.43
CA SER A 786 0.03 -23.36 24.60
C SER A 786 -0.90 -24.26 23.78
N VAL A 787 -2.19 -23.91 23.69
CA VAL A 787 -3.21 -24.64 22.89
C VAL A 787 -2.90 -24.74 21.40
N SER A 788 -1.94 -23.95 20.90
CA SER A 788 -1.53 -23.87 19.49
C SER A 788 -0.99 -25.19 18.90
N SER A 789 -0.76 -26.23 19.71
CA SER A 789 -0.26 -27.55 19.29
C SER A 789 -1.34 -28.56 18.91
N LEU A 790 -2.63 -28.30 19.19
CA LEU A 790 -3.74 -29.27 19.09
C LEU A 790 -4.11 -29.75 17.66
N ASN A 791 -3.33 -29.43 16.63
CA ASN A 791 -3.58 -29.88 15.26
C ASN A 791 -2.28 -30.22 14.50
N SER A 792 -1.46 -31.12 15.07
CA SER A 792 -0.29 -31.68 14.40
C SER A 792 0.00 -33.12 14.85
N SER A 793 0.24 -34.00 13.86
CA SER A 793 0.61 -35.43 13.96
C SER A 793 -0.36 -36.41 14.65
N SER A 794 -1.03 -37.20 13.80
CA SER A 794 -1.01 -38.68 13.79
C SER A 794 -0.90 -39.45 15.12
N SER A 795 -1.95 -40.23 15.40
CA SER A 795 -1.87 -41.56 16.05
C SER A 795 -1.11 -41.65 17.39
N GLY A 796 -1.74 -41.14 18.44
CA GLY A 796 -1.43 -41.37 19.84
C GLY A 796 -2.59 -40.84 20.68
N ASP A 797 -2.86 -41.45 21.82
CA ASP A 797 -4.01 -41.08 22.66
C ASP A 797 -3.87 -39.65 23.19
N GLN A 798 -4.97 -38.90 23.16
CA GLN A 798 -4.98 -37.48 23.48
C GLN A 798 -5.12 -37.32 25.00
N ASP A 799 -3.98 -37.21 25.67
CA ASP A 799 -3.93 -37.06 27.13
C ASP A 799 -4.34 -35.63 27.55
N TYR A 800 -5.53 -35.53 28.15
CA TYR A 800 -6.18 -34.25 28.51
C TYR A 800 -5.97 -33.83 29.97
N ASP A 801 -5.24 -34.59 30.78
CA ASP A 801 -5.16 -34.37 32.24
C ASP A 801 -4.61 -32.99 32.63
N TYR A 802 -3.75 -32.40 31.79
CA TYR A 802 -3.19 -31.05 32.00
C TYR A 802 -4.24 -29.93 32.06
N LEU A 803 -5.47 -30.16 31.58
CA LEU A 803 -6.58 -29.21 31.71
C LEU A 803 -7.03 -29.01 33.17
N ASN A 804 -6.69 -29.93 34.08
CA ASN A 804 -6.96 -29.76 35.51
C ASN A 804 -6.10 -28.64 36.14
N ASP A 805 -4.85 -28.48 35.70
CA ASP A 805 -3.91 -27.49 36.23
C ASP A 805 -4.30 -26.04 35.85
N TRP A 806 -5.17 -25.87 34.85
CA TRP A 806 -5.59 -24.55 34.35
C TRP A 806 -6.70 -23.93 35.21
N GLY A 807 -7.10 -24.63 36.29
CA GLY A 807 -8.02 -24.15 37.30
C GLY A 807 -9.46 -24.64 37.11
N PRO A 808 -10.33 -24.42 38.12
CA PRO A 808 -11.62 -25.13 38.25
C PRO A 808 -12.64 -24.86 37.14
N ARG A 809 -12.42 -23.86 36.27
CA ARG A 809 -13.27 -23.61 35.09
C ARG A 809 -13.04 -24.63 33.97
N PHE A 810 -11.83 -25.16 33.82
CA PHE A 810 -11.47 -26.13 32.78
C PHE A 810 -11.64 -27.59 33.22
N LYS A 811 -11.83 -27.84 34.52
CA LYS A 811 -12.08 -29.19 35.04
C LYS A 811 -13.23 -29.92 34.34
N LYS A 812 -14.34 -29.23 34.03
CA LYS A 812 -15.48 -29.82 33.31
C LYS A 812 -15.18 -30.18 31.84
N LEU A 813 -14.10 -29.66 31.26
CA LEU A 813 -13.55 -30.09 29.98
C LEU A 813 -12.63 -31.30 30.16
N ALA A 814 -11.76 -31.31 31.18
CA ALA A 814 -10.98 -32.49 31.54
C ALA A 814 -11.87 -33.72 31.82
N ASP A 815 -12.89 -33.56 32.67
CA ASP A 815 -13.91 -34.58 32.99
C ASP A 815 -14.67 -35.12 31.75
N MET A 816 -14.70 -34.37 30.64
CA MET A 816 -15.45 -34.70 29.42
C MET A 816 -14.60 -35.35 28.32
N TYR A 817 -13.28 -35.18 28.36
CA TYR A 817 -12.35 -35.68 27.34
C TYR A 817 -11.32 -36.68 27.89
N GLY A 818 -11.04 -36.71 29.20
CA GLY A 818 -10.19 -37.71 29.86
C GLY A 818 -10.92 -38.95 30.41
N GLY A 819 -12.26 -38.99 30.33
CA GLY A 819 -13.06 -40.10 30.85
C GLY A 819 -13.18 -41.27 29.87
N GLY A 820 -12.18 -42.17 29.83
CA GLY A 820 -12.04 -43.10 28.70
C GLY A 820 -11.37 -44.46 28.89
N GLU A 821 -11.46 -45.14 30.05
CA GLU A 821 -11.23 -46.61 30.10
C GLU A 821 -11.98 -47.34 31.25
N GLU A 822 -12.32 -48.61 30.98
CA GLU A 822 -12.80 -49.70 31.87
C GLU A 822 -13.97 -49.46 32.87
N ASP A 823 -15.23 -49.56 32.39
CA ASP A 823 -16.15 -50.72 32.63
C ASP A 823 -17.47 -50.63 31.81
#